data_AF-A0A8J3R4S3-F1
#
_entry.id   AF-A0A8J3R4S3-F1
#
_cell.length_a   1.000
_cell.length_b   1.000
_cell.length_c   1.000
_cell.angle_alpha   90.00
_cell.angle_beta   90.00
_cell.angle_gamma   90.00
#
_symmetry.space_group_name_H-M   'P 1'
#
loop_
_entity.id
_entity.type
_entity.pdbx_description
1 polymer ?
#
loop_
_entity_poly.entity_id
_entity_poly.type
_entity_poly.pdbx_seq_one_letter_code
_entity_poly.pdbx_strand_id
1 'polypeptide(L)'
;MPDPAPAPASRGTAPGSVSVVPSAEGIHVVDISSNTITLASGDTFIYTVDTAEGQGRTTLEVKTVDQLLKEITSADGSAQTYTVEDSQGAQKHAADRVVPGDVLTVTAGHKTHDYTIDVVKGAVRGQLGLQSGQITANTSSDVVVNFTSGMRSPATEVRVRVPRGIHATMDNTTVNVIGRGEVKLSGLATQSIGRVGAGYRFQRVGTATIEDTRDGGQVITFHGLDLRPSNGIDLQIRFTHVSVKRGSYPFEASYTTSEPEKLTSPAATATLQVVNTVSDLQRVLDKSLTYKEAPDTYTTARFRWTTPQHAASVRLMQSTDQGATWKQSKAKVDSRSGEVEVKDLTPNTEYDFRLDVSGGTNHGESNVAKFYTGKLDAKLMGAKGDGVADDTDAVNRAIGYLNAIGGGTLLFENGTFNVRTVHLLSNVYLYVNRDATISAIKGADAPEPLYFSDLAYRSGTSPTDPGPYEDPENNTTKQDVGHTYFHNSMFFGERVDNVKIIGNGRITGNGNIVTSDGVMDNAPDLRADKLVTVKLSTNFEFGGIDNGLDLWYDETDSPTTDQPYYIKSLAKDGTTESKQTDISNMLRVDNAGHFALLATGTDHINIHDFYYDKGKGGQARDVFDLMESSYVNVKNVYAKGTSDDIVKPGSDSALGFTRPATDFYVRNIIGDTNCNLFQIGSETADDIRNAYVDNIYVLAGNKAGFSISTNDGATVENVYLNSGRTGPVHHEAQMRRTRTPFFISISNRGRVIGGKAQRTKFMENGVQRDELLSTNVNIGHVRNVHIKDVNIEEVYQGSQYSDPSKRWVPYTDQAKATPIIAGYQVGEGGPALPDGRTIGYVENVSFENVNLLVKGGNSYKDSQVSPPELGVGKYNVADFGVQPSYGFWARHVDGLSFTNVTTNFESNDDRYAFVLDDVKNAELDTVTMVRGKNNPSVVELKNASNINLRNSAFYDGTWGNNLTPLEDLTNVTVSDAQAYPPIVKDPHSTAIQLKQDGHENVTSLDTGSRVVTTVLGSTAADLTTQIESTDGTAQSYAVADPDGRPKSADALLDTGDALVVTAEDGTTRAEYRIVVSPDLVIEGESQLGSVEKSVPTITLSTSSTNGIAYLQASSVPAGEWIQFNVDVPVAGTYDISYQYKTNTSGRATVQAYVDGVASGAEVDQNSSTANQYVPVSLGQVTFADAGQHPIRFEAVKPGSIVIDYLKLTKVVGGQAG
;
A
#
# COMPACT_ATOMS: atom_id res chain seq x y z
N MET A 1 10.15 38.46 21.90
CA MET A 1 11.54 38.98 22.05
C MET A 1 11.49 40.26 22.87
N PRO A 2 12.35 40.46 23.89
CA PRO A 2 12.81 41.78 24.25
C PRO A 2 14.01 42.17 23.37
N ASP A 3 14.18 43.47 23.13
CA ASP A 3 15.21 44.08 22.29
C ASP A 3 16.64 43.53 22.55
N PRO A 4 17.50 43.43 21.51
CA PRO A 4 18.89 43.11 21.71
C PRO A 4 19.60 44.24 22.45
N ALA A 5 20.33 43.90 23.51
CA ALA A 5 21.20 44.82 24.22
C ALA A 5 22.21 45.49 23.25
N PRO A 6 22.55 46.78 23.45
CA PRO A 6 23.47 47.48 22.57
C PRO A 6 24.88 46.89 22.66
N ALA A 7 25.46 46.59 21.50
CA ALA A 7 26.83 46.10 21.36
C ALA A 7 27.85 47.05 22.02
N PRO A 8 28.93 46.52 22.62
CA PRO A 8 30.01 47.37 23.14
C PRO A 8 30.66 48.16 22.00
N ALA A 9 30.89 49.45 22.25
CA ALA A 9 31.48 50.38 21.29
C ALA A 9 32.76 49.81 20.67
N SER A 10 32.79 49.77 19.33
CA SER A 10 33.91 49.30 18.53
C SER A 10 35.15 50.17 18.78
N ARG A 11 36.23 49.54 19.23
CA ARG A 11 37.58 50.05 19.02
C ARG A 11 37.89 49.92 17.52
N GLY A 12 38.29 51.03 16.89
CA GLY A 12 38.83 51.19 15.54
C GLY A 12 38.65 50.03 14.55
N THR A 13 37.78 50.23 13.55
CA THR A 13 37.67 49.34 12.39
C THR A 13 39.03 49.22 11.69
N ALA A 14 39.54 47.98 11.63
CA ALA A 14 40.63 47.63 10.74
C ALA A 14 40.27 47.99 9.28
N PRO A 15 41.25 48.33 8.42
CA PRO A 15 40.96 48.60 7.01
C PRO A 15 40.40 47.33 6.35
N GLY A 16 39.15 47.37 5.86
CA GLY A 16 38.42 46.22 5.33
C GLY A 16 39.22 45.39 4.32
N SER A 17 39.06 44.06 4.38
CA SER A 17 39.68 43.12 3.45
C SER A 17 38.94 43.10 2.11
N VAL A 18 39.68 42.87 1.04
CA VAL A 18 39.17 42.61 -0.32
C VAL A 18 39.25 41.12 -0.68
N SER A 19 39.63 40.28 0.30
CA SER A 19 39.66 38.83 0.14
C SER A 19 38.26 38.24 0.25
N VAL A 20 37.99 37.25 -0.60
CA VAL A 20 36.76 36.46 -0.60
C VAL A 20 37.06 34.99 -0.33
N VAL A 21 36.09 34.30 0.24
CA VAL A 21 36.07 32.85 0.47
C VAL A 21 34.78 32.28 -0.13
N PRO A 22 34.70 30.95 -0.37
CA PRO A 22 33.43 30.34 -0.73
C PRO A 22 32.37 30.65 0.34
N SER A 23 31.17 31.04 -0.10
CA SER A 23 30.02 31.19 0.80
C SER A 23 29.49 29.81 1.22
N ALA A 24 28.45 29.79 2.06
CA ALA A 24 27.73 28.55 2.37
C ALA A 24 27.02 27.94 1.15
N GLU A 25 26.65 28.77 0.16
CA GLU A 25 26.07 28.36 -1.13
C GLU A 25 27.16 28.08 -2.18
N GLY A 26 28.43 28.40 -1.86
CA GLY A 26 29.63 28.35 -2.69
C GLY A 26 30.13 26.97 -3.07
N ILE A 27 29.24 26.07 -3.50
CA ILE A 27 29.58 24.67 -3.82
C ILE A 27 30.35 24.52 -5.13
N HIS A 28 30.27 25.49 -6.05
CA HIS A 28 30.99 25.44 -7.32
C HIS A 28 32.42 25.94 -7.18
N VAL A 29 32.77 26.69 -6.14
CA VAL A 29 34.13 27.21 -5.97
C VAL A 29 35.10 26.07 -5.67
N VAL A 30 36.01 25.79 -6.60
CA VAL A 30 37.08 24.77 -6.46
C VAL A 30 38.22 25.33 -5.62
N ASP A 31 38.71 26.51 -5.99
CA ASP A 31 39.81 27.20 -5.34
C ASP A 31 39.68 28.72 -5.53
N ILE A 32 40.20 29.47 -4.55
CA ILE A 32 40.38 30.92 -4.65
C ILE A 32 41.86 31.19 -4.39
N SER A 33 42.59 31.42 -5.48
CA SER A 33 43.99 31.82 -5.41
C SER A 33 44.12 33.34 -5.27
N SER A 34 45.34 33.87 -5.23
CA SER A 34 45.55 35.31 -5.01
C SER A 34 44.83 36.18 -6.05
N ASN A 35 44.65 35.73 -7.29
CA ASN A 35 44.08 36.54 -8.38
C ASN A 35 43.02 35.79 -9.21
N THR A 36 42.60 34.59 -8.81
CA THR A 36 41.70 33.75 -9.63
C THR A 36 40.68 33.03 -8.76
N ILE A 37 39.42 33.04 -9.17
CA ILE A 37 38.35 32.20 -8.63
C ILE A 37 38.09 31.08 -9.64
N THR A 38 38.35 29.84 -9.25
CA THR A 38 38.14 28.67 -10.10
C THR A 38 36.80 28.02 -9.75
N LEU A 39 35.93 27.86 -10.72
CA LEU A 39 34.60 27.25 -10.56
C LEU A 39 34.55 25.86 -11.21
N ALA A 40 33.81 24.94 -10.60
CA ALA A 40 33.52 23.63 -11.16
C ALA A 40 32.35 23.70 -12.14
N SER A 41 32.47 23.00 -13.27
CA SER A 41 31.38 22.70 -14.19
C SER A 41 31.39 21.20 -14.52
N GLY A 42 30.25 20.54 -14.37
CA GLY A 42 30.19 19.08 -14.53
C GLY A 42 28.78 18.54 -14.77
N ASP A 43 28.68 17.47 -15.57
CA ASP A 43 27.42 16.82 -15.88
C ASP A 43 26.98 15.86 -14.75
N THR A 44 25.68 15.86 -14.47
CA THR A 44 25.02 14.95 -13.51
C THR A 44 23.60 14.62 -13.99
N PHE A 45 22.93 13.69 -13.31
CA PHE A 45 21.49 13.49 -13.44
C PHE A 45 20.76 14.15 -12.28
N ILE A 46 19.72 14.93 -12.62
CA ILE A 46 18.77 15.52 -11.69
C ILE A 46 17.41 15.43 -12.35
N TYR A 47 16.56 14.56 -11.83
CA TYR A 47 15.16 14.48 -12.17
C TYR A 47 14.35 15.11 -11.05
N THR A 48 13.44 15.99 -11.44
CA THR A 48 12.33 16.42 -10.59
C THR A 48 11.05 15.84 -11.16
N VAL A 49 9.96 15.94 -10.40
CA VAL A 49 8.61 15.59 -10.86
C VAL A 49 8.20 16.29 -12.17
N ASP A 50 8.81 17.43 -12.51
CA ASP A 50 8.53 18.21 -13.72
C ASP A 50 9.55 17.98 -14.86
N THR A 51 10.58 17.17 -14.62
CA THR A 51 11.65 16.93 -15.59
C THR A 51 11.21 15.89 -16.61
N ALA A 52 11.02 16.26 -17.87
CA ALA A 52 10.59 15.31 -18.91
C ALA A 52 11.49 14.06 -19.02
N GLU A 53 10.90 12.95 -19.47
CA GLU A 53 11.61 11.67 -19.62
C GLU A 53 12.87 11.84 -20.49
N GLY A 54 13.98 11.26 -20.03
CA GLY A 54 15.29 11.37 -20.68
C GLY A 54 15.96 12.76 -20.59
N GLN A 55 15.32 13.78 -20.03
CA GLN A 55 15.85 15.15 -19.92
C GLN A 55 16.49 15.47 -18.56
N GLY A 56 16.71 14.49 -17.69
CA GLY A 56 17.34 14.71 -16.38
C GLY A 56 18.85 14.90 -16.42
N ARG A 57 19.52 14.65 -17.56
CA ARG A 57 20.95 15.00 -17.69
C ARG A 57 21.09 16.53 -17.74
N THR A 58 21.85 17.07 -16.81
CA THR A 58 22.10 18.51 -16.68
C THR A 58 23.57 18.79 -16.35
N THR A 59 24.01 20.02 -16.56
CA THR A 59 25.35 20.50 -16.18
C THR A 59 25.19 21.44 -15.00
N LEU A 60 25.81 21.10 -13.85
CA LEU A 60 25.95 22.02 -12.73
C LEU A 60 27.09 22.98 -13.04
N GLU A 61 26.75 24.26 -13.18
CA GLU A 61 27.68 25.35 -13.47
C GLU A 61 27.12 26.67 -12.95
N VAL A 62 28.01 27.63 -12.69
CA VAL A 62 27.66 29.03 -12.44
C VAL A 62 27.42 29.71 -13.79
N LYS A 63 26.16 30.07 -14.08
CA LYS A 63 25.75 30.63 -15.38
C LYS A 63 25.79 32.15 -15.39
N THR A 64 25.40 32.82 -14.31
CA THR A 64 25.21 34.29 -14.30
C THR A 64 26.05 34.98 -13.23
N VAL A 65 26.21 36.30 -13.38
CA VAL A 65 26.90 37.14 -12.38
C VAL A 65 26.22 37.03 -11.02
N ASP A 66 24.89 37.04 -10.96
CA ASP A 66 24.15 36.87 -9.70
C ASP A 66 24.48 35.55 -8.99
N GLN A 67 24.60 34.46 -9.76
CA GLN A 67 25.01 33.16 -9.21
C GLN A 67 26.45 33.21 -8.70
N LEU A 68 27.39 33.78 -9.47
CA LEU A 68 28.78 33.95 -9.04
C LEU A 68 28.89 34.70 -7.71
N LEU A 69 28.12 35.78 -7.53
CA LEU A 69 28.16 36.58 -6.31
C LEU A 69 27.58 35.84 -5.10
N LYS A 70 26.67 34.87 -5.30
CA LYS A 70 26.17 33.99 -4.23
C LYS A 70 27.21 32.94 -3.82
N GLU A 71 28.12 32.57 -4.71
CA GLU A 71 29.14 31.55 -4.43
C GLU A 71 30.25 32.02 -3.47
N ILE A 72 30.35 33.32 -3.22
CA ILE A 72 31.46 33.93 -2.47
C ILE A 72 30.95 34.84 -1.35
N THR A 73 31.79 35.05 -0.34
CA THR A 73 31.55 36.03 0.72
C THR A 73 32.86 36.62 1.21
N SER A 74 32.79 37.72 1.99
CA SER A 74 33.98 38.33 2.58
C SER A 74 34.68 37.36 3.54
N ALA A 75 36.00 37.23 3.39
CA ALA A 75 36.83 36.39 4.25
C ALA A 75 36.84 36.81 5.73
N ASP A 76 36.62 38.09 6.02
CA ASP A 76 36.67 38.66 7.38
C ASP A 76 35.36 39.34 7.82
N GLY A 77 34.30 39.24 7.00
CA GLY A 77 33.01 39.86 7.23
C GLY A 77 32.96 41.36 6.92
N SER A 78 34.01 41.94 6.32
CA SER A 78 33.98 43.32 5.83
C SER A 78 32.87 43.54 4.81
N ALA A 79 32.20 44.70 4.87
CA ALA A 79 31.29 45.11 3.81
C ALA A 79 32.08 45.28 2.49
N GLN A 80 31.68 44.52 1.47
CA GLN A 80 32.28 44.50 0.14
C GLN A 80 31.23 44.85 -0.92
N THR A 81 31.66 45.52 -1.99
CA THR A 81 30.88 45.72 -3.22
C THR A 81 31.58 45.05 -4.39
N TYR A 82 30.81 44.56 -5.35
CA TYR A 82 31.29 43.74 -6.44
C TYR A 82 30.93 44.34 -7.80
N THR A 83 31.88 44.36 -8.72
CA THR A 83 31.63 44.61 -10.16
C THR A 83 32.24 43.49 -10.97
N VAL A 84 31.58 43.05 -12.04
CA VAL A 84 32.09 42.04 -12.95
C VAL A 84 32.26 42.67 -14.32
N GLU A 85 33.40 42.46 -14.96
CA GLU A 85 33.69 42.90 -16.33
C GLU A 85 34.02 41.70 -17.20
N ASP A 86 33.73 41.79 -18.50
CA ASP A 86 34.23 40.81 -19.46
C ASP A 86 35.73 40.95 -19.71
N SER A 87 36.33 40.00 -20.43
CA SER A 87 37.76 40.03 -20.78
C SER A 87 38.21 41.27 -21.59
N GLN A 88 37.28 42.12 -22.05
CA GLN A 88 37.53 43.35 -22.81
C GLN A 88 37.28 44.61 -21.95
N GLY A 89 36.91 44.47 -20.68
CA GLY A 89 36.62 45.56 -19.75
C GLY A 89 35.21 46.12 -19.84
N ALA A 90 34.27 45.42 -20.48
CA ALA A 90 32.86 45.81 -20.48
C ALA A 90 32.15 45.29 -19.23
N GLN A 91 31.50 46.18 -18.49
CA GLN A 91 30.78 45.83 -17.27
C GLN A 91 29.59 44.90 -17.55
N LYS A 92 29.47 43.83 -16.75
CA LYS A 92 28.37 42.88 -16.73
C LYS A 92 27.37 43.18 -15.61
N HIS A 93 26.12 42.85 -15.87
CA HIS A 93 24.99 42.95 -14.97
C HIS A 93 24.57 41.58 -14.43
N ALA A 94 23.69 41.56 -13.43
CA ALA A 94 23.32 40.37 -12.66
C ALA A 94 22.89 39.15 -13.51
N ALA A 95 22.17 39.38 -14.61
CA ALA A 95 21.68 38.31 -15.50
C ALA A 95 22.67 37.90 -16.60
N ASP A 96 23.77 38.64 -16.76
CA ASP A 96 24.74 38.37 -17.83
C ASP A 96 25.52 37.10 -17.53
N ARG A 97 25.87 36.39 -18.61
CA ARG A 97 26.57 35.11 -18.52
C ARG A 97 27.99 35.30 -17.99
N VAL A 98 28.38 34.49 -17.01
CA VAL A 98 29.77 34.38 -16.55
C VAL A 98 30.52 33.41 -17.46
N VAL A 99 31.69 33.80 -17.93
CA VAL A 99 32.56 32.98 -18.78
C VAL A 99 34.00 33.04 -18.29
N PRO A 100 34.84 32.03 -18.60
CA PRO A 100 36.26 32.08 -18.29
C PRO A 100 36.93 33.33 -18.85
N GLY A 101 37.72 34.01 -18.02
CA GLY A 101 38.41 35.26 -18.34
C GLY A 101 37.68 36.54 -17.93
N ASP A 102 36.43 36.45 -17.45
CA ASP A 102 35.77 37.57 -16.77
C ASP A 102 36.55 38.00 -15.53
N VAL A 103 36.40 39.26 -15.12
CA VAL A 103 37.09 39.82 -13.96
C VAL A 103 36.08 40.32 -12.94
N LEU A 104 36.12 39.74 -11.72
CA LEU A 104 35.41 40.23 -10.55
C LEU A 104 36.31 41.20 -9.79
N THR A 105 35.90 42.46 -9.69
CA THR A 105 36.53 43.45 -8.81
C THR A 105 35.79 43.53 -7.49
N VAL A 106 36.49 43.23 -6.40
CA VAL A 106 36.02 43.35 -5.02
C VAL A 106 36.51 44.65 -4.43
N THR A 107 35.60 45.49 -3.93
CA THR A 107 35.93 46.78 -3.30
C THR A 107 35.54 46.79 -1.83
N ALA A 108 36.47 47.17 -0.96
CA ALA A 108 36.22 47.39 0.47
C ALA A 108 36.83 48.74 0.90
N GLY A 109 35.97 49.75 1.10
CA GLY A 109 36.41 51.12 1.35
C GLY A 109 37.16 51.71 0.15
N HIS A 110 38.46 51.97 0.29
CA HIS A 110 39.33 52.48 -0.79
C HIS A 110 40.24 51.42 -1.42
N LYS A 111 40.13 50.16 -0.99
CA LYS A 111 40.91 49.05 -1.56
C LYS A 111 40.06 48.34 -2.60
N THR A 112 40.70 47.96 -3.70
CA THR A 112 40.12 47.10 -4.74
C THR A 112 41.04 45.91 -4.98
N HIS A 113 40.47 44.79 -5.40
CA HIS A 113 41.22 43.62 -5.84
C HIS A 113 40.45 42.87 -6.92
N ASP A 114 41.18 42.41 -7.93
CA ASP A 114 40.60 41.76 -9.10
C ASP A 114 40.85 40.25 -9.05
N TYR A 115 39.80 39.48 -9.29
CA TYR A 115 39.85 38.04 -9.49
C TYR A 115 39.42 37.72 -10.93
N THR A 116 40.28 37.04 -11.68
CA THR A 116 39.88 36.41 -12.93
C THR A 116 39.03 35.18 -12.64
N ILE A 117 37.92 35.01 -13.34
CA ILE A 117 37.08 33.82 -13.23
C ILE A 117 37.61 32.74 -14.18
N ASP A 118 37.85 31.54 -13.64
CA ASP A 118 38.19 30.35 -14.40
C ASP A 118 37.13 29.26 -14.17
N VAL A 119 36.96 28.36 -15.13
CA VAL A 119 36.01 27.24 -15.04
C VAL A 119 36.72 25.95 -15.44
N VAL A 120 36.75 25.00 -14.51
CA VAL A 120 37.36 23.68 -14.72
C VAL A 120 36.31 22.59 -14.67
N LYS A 121 36.59 21.50 -15.39
CA LYS A 121 35.74 20.32 -15.34
C LYS A 121 35.90 19.61 -14.00
N GLY A 122 34.82 19.47 -13.24
CA GLY A 122 34.88 18.92 -11.89
C GLY A 122 33.51 18.75 -11.25
N ALA A 123 33.46 17.95 -10.18
CA ALA A 123 32.26 17.81 -9.38
C ALA A 123 32.16 18.98 -8.41
N VAL A 124 30.93 19.40 -8.05
CA VAL A 124 30.75 20.44 -7.03
C VAL A 124 31.13 19.91 -5.64
N ARG A 125 31.52 20.81 -4.73
CA ARG A 125 31.94 20.48 -3.37
C ARG A 125 30.82 19.73 -2.63
N GLY A 126 31.17 18.67 -1.91
CA GLY A 126 30.27 18.04 -0.94
C GLY A 126 30.12 18.87 0.34
N GLN A 127 29.41 18.32 1.31
CA GLN A 127 29.28 18.89 2.65
C GLN A 127 29.92 17.96 3.67
N LEU A 128 30.64 18.54 4.64
CA LEU A 128 31.27 17.81 5.73
C LEU A 128 30.89 18.49 7.05
N GLY A 129 30.40 17.71 8.01
CA GLY A 129 29.99 18.19 9.31
C GLY A 129 30.43 17.27 10.44
N LEU A 130 30.51 17.81 11.65
CA LEU A 130 30.75 17.04 12.87
C LEU A 130 29.48 17.01 13.70
N GLN A 131 29.10 15.84 14.21
CA GLN A 131 27.95 15.75 15.13
C GLN A 131 28.19 16.58 16.41
N SER A 132 29.44 16.62 16.89
CA SER A 132 29.91 17.58 17.89
C SER A 132 31.18 18.26 17.39
N GLY A 133 31.14 19.59 17.30
CA GLY A 133 32.30 20.39 16.91
C GLY A 133 33.41 20.45 17.97
N GLN A 134 33.15 19.94 19.18
CA GLN A 134 34.10 19.96 20.29
C GLN A 134 34.16 18.64 21.07
N ILE A 135 35.36 18.30 21.56
CA ILE A 135 35.57 17.25 22.57
C ILE A 135 36.53 17.73 23.67
N THR A 136 36.43 17.10 24.83
CA THR A 136 37.29 17.36 25.99
C THR A 136 38.69 16.77 25.78
N ALA A 137 39.74 17.52 26.08
CA ALA A 137 41.13 17.10 25.89
C ALA A 137 41.53 15.97 26.85
N ASN A 138 42.32 15.02 26.33
CA ASN A 138 42.90 13.87 27.04
C ASN A 138 41.87 12.94 27.70
N THR A 139 40.61 12.97 27.26
CA THR A 139 39.56 12.04 27.67
C THR A 139 39.14 11.18 26.48
N SER A 140 38.51 10.04 26.72
CA SER A 140 37.97 9.17 25.65
C SER A 140 36.62 9.71 25.19
N SER A 141 36.48 10.01 23.91
CA SER A 141 35.22 10.46 23.31
C SER A 141 35.05 9.87 21.91
N ASP A 142 33.81 9.71 21.46
CA ASP A 142 33.54 9.37 20.06
C ASP A 142 33.50 10.64 19.21
N VAL A 143 34.04 10.56 18.00
CA VAL A 143 33.96 11.62 16.99
C VAL A 143 33.16 11.10 15.81
N VAL A 144 32.06 11.77 15.47
CA VAL A 144 31.21 11.39 14.33
C VAL A 144 31.30 12.47 13.25
N VAL A 145 31.73 12.05 12.07
CA VAL A 145 31.88 12.87 10.86
C VAL A 145 30.77 12.49 9.88
N ASN A 146 29.98 13.46 9.45
CA ASN A 146 28.93 13.29 8.46
C ASN A 146 29.37 13.91 7.14
N PHE A 147 29.26 13.15 6.05
CA PHE A 147 29.57 13.60 4.70
C PHE A 147 28.38 13.39 3.76
N THR A 148 28.13 14.38 2.89
CA THR A 148 27.16 14.30 1.79
C THR A 148 27.83 14.78 0.50
N SER A 149 27.69 14.00 -0.57
CA SER A 149 28.18 14.31 -1.91
C SER A 149 27.38 15.46 -2.55
N GLY A 150 28.06 16.30 -3.33
CA GLY A 150 27.42 17.40 -4.07
C GLY A 150 26.75 16.95 -5.38
N MET A 151 27.15 15.79 -5.91
CA MET A 151 26.59 15.15 -7.09
C MET A 151 26.34 13.68 -6.77
N ARG A 152 25.12 13.22 -7.03
CA ARG A 152 24.70 11.83 -6.88
C ARG A 152 25.29 11.00 -8.01
N SER A 153 25.91 9.85 -7.69
CA SER A 153 26.56 9.01 -8.69
C SER A 153 26.67 7.54 -8.22
N PRO A 154 26.56 6.56 -9.13
CA PRO A 154 26.89 5.17 -8.81
C PRO A 154 28.40 5.02 -8.56
N ALA A 155 28.80 3.91 -7.94
CA ALA A 155 30.20 3.49 -7.79
C ALA A 155 31.17 4.62 -7.34
N THR A 156 30.69 5.54 -6.50
CA THR A 156 31.40 6.72 -6.04
C THR A 156 32.58 6.31 -5.14
N GLU A 157 33.71 6.98 -5.33
CA GLU A 157 34.85 6.92 -4.41
C GLU A 157 34.80 8.14 -3.48
N VAL A 158 34.90 7.93 -2.16
CA VAL A 158 34.97 9.03 -1.18
C VAL A 158 36.28 8.93 -0.40
N ARG A 159 37.04 10.02 -0.34
CA ARG A 159 38.32 10.12 0.35
C ARG A 159 38.19 11.08 1.53
N VAL A 160 38.38 10.56 2.74
CA VAL A 160 38.31 11.32 4.00
C VAL A 160 39.69 11.39 4.62
N ARG A 161 40.25 12.60 4.72
CA ARG A 161 41.48 12.87 5.46
C ARG A 161 41.18 13.03 6.94
N VAL A 162 41.79 12.15 7.74
CA VAL A 162 41.75 12.14 9.20
C VAL A 162 43.02 12.84 9.71
N PRO A 163 42.90 13.86 10.58
CA PRO A 163 44.04 14.61 11.06
C PRO A 163 44.92 13.79 12.01
N ARG A 164 46.22 14.13 12.08
CA ARG A 164 47.17 13.53 13.01
C ARG A 164 46.63 13.53 14.45
N GLY A 165 46.77 12.39 15.12
CA GLY A 165 46.36 12.18 16.51
C GLY A 165 45.04 11.43 16.65
N ILE A 166 44.19 11.44 15.62
CA ILE A 166 43.02 10.56 15.52
C ILE A 166 43.41 9.38 14.64
N HIS A 167 43.32 8.16 15.18
CA HIS A 167 43.78 6.96 14.50
C HIS A 167 42.62 6.04 14.15
N ALA A 168 42.37 5.89 12.86
CA ALA A 168 41.40 4.98 12.29
C ALA A 168 42.02 3.60 12.03
N THR A 169 41.22 2.57 12.25
CA THR A 169 41.49 1.18 11.91
C THR A 169 40.23 0.58 11.34
N MET A 170 40.36 -0.60 10.73
CA MET A 170 39.20 -1.30 10.19
C MET A 170 38.15 -1.68 11.25
N ASP A 171 38.52 -1.74 12.54
CA ASP A 171 37.67 -2.26 13.61
C ASP A 171 37.31 -1.27 14.73
N ASN A 172 38.02 -0.14 14.87
CA ASN A 172 37.68 0.95 15.80
C ASN A 172 36.87 2.09 15.13
N THR A 173 36.68 1.99 13.81
CA THR A 173 35.95 2.97 13.01
C THR A 173 34.75 2.27 12.38
N THR A 174 33.58 2.90 12.49
CA THR A 174 32.34 2.42 11.87
C THR A 174 31.83 3.43 10.84
N VAL A 175 31.01 2.97 9.91
CA VAL A 175 30.38 3.76 8.88
C VAL A 175 28.93 3.33 8.69
N ASN A 176 28.03 4.29 8.50
CA ASN A 176 26.68 4.06 7.99
C ASN A 176 26.60 4.72 6.60
N VAL A 177 26.41 3.89 5.56
CA VAL A 177 26.32 4.33 4.16
C VAL A 177 24.85 4.49 3.79
N ILE A 178 24.44 5.69 3.41
CA ILE A 178 23.09 6.08 2.96
C ILE A 178 21.93 5.60 3.86
N GLY A 179 22.19 5.30 5.13
CA GLY A 179 21.17 4.83 6.07
C GLY A 179 21.01 3.32 6.19
N ARG A 180 21.90 2.51 5.61
CA ARG A 180 21.85 1.03 5.70
C ARG A 180 22.13 0.45 7.09
N GLY A 181 22.45 1.30 8.06
CA GLY A 181 22.87 0.92 9.40
C GLY A 181 24.39 0.98 9.57
N GLU A 182 24.82 1.14 10.82
CA GLU A 182 26.23 1.31 11.19
C GLU A 182 26.97 -0.05 11.16
N VAL A 183 28.10 -0.12 10.45
CA VAL A 183 28.97 -1.30 10.39
C VAL A 183 30.44 -0.90 10.58
N LYS A 184 31.27 -1.80 11.10
CA LYS A 184 32.73 -1.61 11.10
C LYS A 184 33.24 -1.51 9.66
N LEU A 185 34.33 -0.77 9.44
CA LEU A 185 34.96 -0.72 8.11
C LEU A 185 35.35 -2.11 7.60
N SER A 186 35.78 -3.02 8.48
CA SER A 186 36.07 -4.43 8.17
C SER A 186 34.84 -5.21 7.68
N GLY A 187 33.64 -4.81 8.07
CA GLY A 187 32.37 -5.43 7.70
C GLY A 187 31.67 -4.81 6.49
N LEU A 188 32.17 -3.68 5.97
CA LEU A 188 31.51 -2.94 4.87
C LEU A 188 31.36 -3.80 3.59
N ALA A 189 32.35 -4.63 3.29
CA ALA A 189 32.34 -5.51 2.11
C ALA A 189 31.31 -6.64 2.19
N THR A 190 30.85 -6.97 3.40
CA THR A 190 29.91 -8.08 3.68
C THR A 190 28.57 -7.59 4.19
N GLN A 191 28.37 -6.28 4.35
CA GLN A 191 27.06 -5.71 4.68
C GLN A 191 26.07 -6.05 3.57
N SER A 192 24.85 -6.42 3.95
CA SER A 192 23.79 -6.71 2.98
C SER A 192 23.53 -5.49 2.08
N ILE A 193 23.40 -5.76 0.77
CA ILE A 193 22.95 -4.75 -0.20
C ILE A 193 21.42 -4.68 -0.29
N GLY A 194 20.72 -5.57 0.40
CA GLY A 194 19.29 -5.85 0.19
C GLY A 194 19.07 -6.98 -0.81
N ARG A 195 17.80 -7.29 -1.07
CA ARG A 195 17.40 -8.19 -2.15
C ARG A 195 17.49 -7.47 -3.49
N VAL A 196 18.09 -8.15 -4.46
CA VAL A 196 18.27 -7.63 -5.82
C VAL A 196 18.04 -8.75 -6.83
N GLY A 197 17.68 -8.38 -8.05
CA GLY A 197 17.59 -9.34 -9.15
C GLY A 197 18.96 -9.96 -9.46
N ALA A 198 18.95 -11.24 -9.85
CA ALA A 198 20.17 -11.95 -10.20
C ALA A 198 20.91 -11.23 -11.34
N GLY A 199 22.21 -10.99 -11.13
CA GLY A 199 23.07 -10.24 -12.06
C GLY A 199 23.11 -8.73 -11.85
N TYR A 200 22.51 -8.18 -10.77
CA TYR A 200 22.68 -6.77 -10.41
C TYR A 200 24.16 -6.39 -10.27
N ARG A 201 24.59 -5.22 -10.76
CA ARG A 201 26.04 -4.92 -10.87
C ARG A 201 26.73 -4.66 -9.52
N PHE A 202 26.00 -4.20 -8.52
CA PHE A 202 26.54 -4.02 -7.16
C PHE A 202 26.34 -5.30 -6.36
N GLN A 203 27.44 -5.96 -6.02
CA GLN A 203 27.44 -7.22 -5.26
C GLN A 203 27.81 -7.03 -3.78
N ARG A 204 28.10 -5.78 -3.38
CA ARG A 204 28.44 -5.35 -2.02
C ARG A 204 28.20 -3.84 -1.89
N VAL A 205 28.05 -3.35 -0.65
CA VAL A 205 27.84 -1.91 -0.38
C VAL A 205 29.06 -1.08 -0.77
N GLY A 206 30.26 -1.57 -0.47
CA GLY A 206 31.53 -0.92 -0.82
C GLY A 206 32.71 -1.59 -0.15
N THR A 207 33.88 -0.96 -0.22
CA THR A 207 35.07 -1.35 0.56
C THR A 207 35.77 -0.10 1.11
N ALA A 208 36.62 -0.26 2.12
CA ALA A 208 37.41 0.84 2.66
C ALA A 208 38.89 0.45 2.75
N THR A 209 39.76 1.44 2.54
CA THR A 209 41.21 1.35 2.68
C THR A 209 41.70 2.51 3.53
N ILE A 210 42.77 2.31 4.30
CA ILE A 210 43.37 3.34 5.16
C ILE A 210 44.84 3.48 4.79
N GLU A 211 45.27 4.70 4.50
CA GLU A 211 46.65 5.03 4.16
C GLU A 211 47.20 6.09 5.11
N ASP A 212 48.40 5.86 5.66
CA ASP A 212 49.08 6.85 6.50
C ASP A 212 49.66 7.98 5.64
N THR A 213 49.50 9.22 6.09
CA THR A 213 50.04 10.41 5.42
C THR A 213 51.38 10.83 6.03
N ARG A 214 52.22 11.53 5.25
CA ARG A 214 53.58 11.95 5.67
C ARG A 214 53.59 12.87 6.89
N ASP A 215 52.52 13.62 7.11
CA ASP A 215 52.32 14.51 8.27
C ASP A 215 51.81 13.76 9.52
N GLY A 216 51.58 12.44 9.42
CA GLY A 216 51.14 11.58 10.52
C GLY A 216 49.63 11.52 10.75
N GLY A 217 48.84 11.97 9.77
CA GLY A 217 47.40 11.69 9.66
C GLY A 217 47.12 10.43 8.84
N GLN A 218 45.87 10.25 8.44
CA GLN A 218 45.43 9.11 7.62
C GLN A 218 44.45 9.56 6.53
N VAL A 219 44.34 8.81 5.44
CA VAL A 219 43.26 8.94 4.46
C VAL A 219 42.48 7.63 4.44
N ILE A 220 41.18 7.72 4.71
CA ILE A 220 40.24 6.62 4.49
C ILE A 220 39.66 6.80 3.09
N THR A 221 39.84 5.82 2.22
CA THR A 221 39.20 5.80 0.90
C THR A 221 38.12 4.72 0.88
N PHE A 222 36.88 5.15 0.71
CA PHE A 222 35.72 4.30 0.45
C PHE A 222 35.55 4.12 -1.05
N HIS A 223 35.36 2.88 -1.51
CA HIS A 223 35.31 2.50 -2.91
C HIS A 223 33.96 1.89 -3.28
N GLY A 224 33.45 2.23 -4.47
CA GLY A 224 32.33 1.54 -5.10
C GLY A 224 30.97 1.80 -4.45
N LEU A 225 30.79 2.95 -3.80
CA LEU A 225 29.56 3.30 -3.09
C LEU A 225 28.47 3.71 -4.08
N ASP A 226 27.28 3.14 -3.99
CA ASP A 226 26.12 3.66 -4.71
C ASP A 226 25.48 4.81 -3.92
N LEU A 227 25.76 6.05 -4.34
CA LEU A 227 25.25 7.27 -3.69
C LEU A 227 24.17 7.97 -4.52
N ARG A 228 23.53 7.24 -5.44
CA ARG A 228 22.37 7.74 -6.20
C ARG A 228 21.15 8.01 -5.31
N PRO A 229 20.80 7.16 -4.33
CA PRO A 229 19.66 7.42 -3.44
C PRO A 229 19.92 8.64 -2.55
N SER A 230 18.91 9.47 -2.36
CA SER A 230 18.97 10.63 -1.47
C SER A 230 18.33 10.29 -0.13
N ASN A 231 19.15 9.99 0.87
CA ASN A 231 18.72 9.60 2.23
C ASN A 231 19.36 10.50 3.31
N GLY A 232 19.61 11.77 2.96
CA GLY A 232 20.28 12.75 3.81
C GLY A 232 21.80 12.57 3.83
N ILE A 233 22.33 12.06 4.94
CA ILE A 233 23.78 11.83 5.13
C ILE A 233 24.21 10.60 4.33
N ASP A 234 25.21 10.77 3.46
CA ASP A 234 25.75 9.67 2.64
C ASP A 234 26.68 8.77 3.43
N LEU A 235 27.59 9.36 4.21
CA LEU A 235 28.49 8.65 5.10
C LEU A 235 28.45 9.28 6.49
N GLN A 236 28.05 8.49 7.48
CA GLN A 236 28.25 8.81 8.88
C GLN A 236 29.38 7.93 9.42
N ILE A 237 30.54 8.53 9.68
CA ILE A 237 31.77 7.83 10.07
C ILE A 237 32.03 8.11 11.55
N ARG A 238 32.08 7.07 12.37
CA ARG A 238 32.34 7.17 13.81
C ARG A 238 33.74 6.64 14.14
N PHE A 239 34.55 7.49 14.74
CA PHE A 239 35.82 7.13 15.35
C PHE A 239 35.57 6.92 16.85
N THR A 240 35.75 5.70 17.32
CA THR A 240 35.51 5.36 18.73
C THR A 240 36.75 5.62 19.58
N HIS A 241 36.53 6.00 20.85
CA HIS A 241 37.60 6.14 21.85
C HIS A 241 38.73 7.11 21.46
N VAL A 242 38.41 8.20 20.76
CA VAL A 242 39.37 9.25 20.42
C VAL A 242 39.82 9.95 21.70
N SER A 243 41.13 10.04 21.89
CA SER A 243 41.73 10.80 22.99
C SER A 243 42.94 11.58 22.52
N VAL A 244 42.80 12.91 22.47
CA VAL A 244 43.78 13.80 21.86
C VAL A 244 44.00 15.04 22.74
N LYS A 245 45.15 15.69 22.54
CA LYS A 245 45.50 16.92 23.26
C LYS A 245 44.70 18.10 22.72
N ARG A 246 44.59 19.16 23.52
CA ARG A 246 44.04 20.45 23.08
C ARG A 246 44.63 20.88 21.74
N GLY A 247 43.76 21.28 20.81
CA GLY A 247 44.18 21.68 19.47
C GLY A 247 43.00 21.73 18.51
N SER A 248 43.33 22.02 17.25
CA SER A 248 42.39 22.09 16.14
C SER A 248 42.71 20.94 15.18
N TYR A 249 41.71 20.11 14.87
CA TYR A 249 41.88 18.88 14.11
C TYR A 249 40.96 18.94 12.87
N PRO A 250 41.46 19.43 11.73
CA PRO A 250 40.68 19.55 10.51
C PRO A 250 40.50 18.18 9.83
N PHE A 251 39.25 17.85 9.53
CA PHE A 251 38.89 16.77 8.61
C PHE A 251 38.64 17.38 7.23
N GLU A 252 38.99 16.61 6.20
CA GLU A 252 38.73 16.96 4.81
C GLU A 252 38.06 15.78 4.12
N ALA A 253 37.10 16.02 3.23
CA ALA A 253 36.47 14.98 2.44
C ALA A 253 36.28 15.43 0.99
N SER A 254 36.63 14.56 0.04
CA SER A 254 36.38 14.75 -1.40
C SER A 254 35.80 13.46 -1.98
N TYR A 255 35.17 13.55 -3.14
CA TYR A 255 34.59 12.39 -3.80
C TYR A 255 34.84 12.41 -5.31
N THR A 256 34.74 11.25 -5.94
CA THR A 256 34.83 11.08 -7.39
C THR A 256 33.61 10.33 -7.91
N THR A 257 32.85 10.97 -8.81
CA THR A 257 31.71 10.36 -9.52
C THR A 257 32.19 9.35 -10.55
N SER A 258 31.32 8.44 -11.00
CA SER A 258 31.62 7.55 -12.14
C SER A 258 30.75 7.83 -13.36
N GLU A 259 29.50 8.25 -13.14
CA GLU A 259 28.49 8.52 -14.16
C GLU A 259 27.74 9.82 -13.82
N PRO A 260 27.23 10.57 -14.82
CA PRO A 260 27.44 10.37 -16.27
C PRO A 260 28.88 10.66 -16.71
N GLU A 261 29.65 11.29 -15.83
CA GLU A 261 31.06 11.59 -16.05
C GLU A 261 31.88 11.29 -14.79
N LYS A 262 33.14 10.93 -14.99
CA LYS A 262 34.11 10.79 -13.91
C LYS A 262 34.70 12.14 -13.53
N LEU A 263 34.21 12.71 -12.44
CA LEU A 263 34.57 14.04 -11.95
C LEU A 263 35.02 13.97 -10.49
N THR A 264 36.06 14.71 -10.12
CA THR A 264 36.52 14.82 -8.73
C THR A 264 36.09 16.14 -8.12
N SER A 265 35.63 16.12 -6.88
CA SER A 265 35.22 17.31 -6.14
C SER A 265 36.42 18.00 -5.46
N PRO A 266 36.34 19.32 -5.21
CA PRO A 266 37.17 19.94 -4.18
C PRO A 266 36.86 19.32 -2.80
N ALA A 267 37.79 19.49 -1.86
CA ALA A 267 37.59 19.04 -0.50
C ALA A 267 36.59 19.94 0.26
N ALA A 268 35.65 19.31 0.97
CA ALA A 268 34.87 19.91 2.04
C ALA A 268 35.65 19.76 3.36
N THR A 269 35.52 20.72 4.28
CA THR A 269 36.27 20.72 5.53
C THR A 269 35.37 20.89 6.75
N ALA A 270 35.73 20.23 7.85
CA ALA A 270 35.10 20.39 9.15
C ALA A 270 36.18 20.27 10.23
N THR A 271 36.18 21.18 11.21
CA THR A 271 37.27 21.24 12.19
C THR A 271 36.79 20.88 13.58
N LEU A 272 37.36 19.82 14.16
CA LEU A 272 37.13 19.44 15.54
C LEU A 272 38.01 20.30 16.45
N GLN A 273 37.38 21.02 17.38
CA GLN A 273 38.07 21.79 18.40
C GLN A 273 38.19 20.97 19.69
N VAL A 274 39.41 20.63 20.08
CA VAL A 274 39.69 19.92 21.33
C VAL A 274 40.02 20.93 22.40
N VAL A 275 39.18 21.03 23.43
CA VAL A 275 39.25 22.06 24.46
C VAL A 275 39.65 21.47 25.81
N ASN A 276 40.26 22.26 26.69
CA ASN A 276 40.67 21.75 28.01
C ASN A 276 39.47 21.56 28.96
N THR A 277 38.42 22.37 28.83
CA THR A 277 37.20 22.27 29.65
C THR A 277 36.33 21.09 29.23
N VAL A 278 35.42 20.68 30.10
CA VAL A 278 34.38 19.69 29.75
C VAL A 278 33.49 20.28 28.65
N SER A 279 33.41 19.63 27.48
CA SER A 279 32.66 20.14 26.32
C SER A 279 31.39 19.35 26.00
N ASP A 280 31.07 18.33 26.79
CA ASP A 280 30.01 17.36 26.53
C ASP A 280 28.98 17.28 27.66
N LEU A 281 28.81 18.35 28.44
CA LEU A 281 27.65 18.48 29.33
C LEU A 281 26.39 18.47 28.47
N GLN A 282 25.58 17.45 28.62
CA GLN A 282 24.35 17.26 27.85
C GLN A 282 23.22 16.74 28.73
N ARG A 283 22.00 17.13 28.39
CA ARG A 283 20.80 16.59 29.03
C ARG A 283 20.59 15.14 28.61
N VAL A 284 20.24 14.30 29.57
CA VAL A 284 19.79 12.92 29.33
C VAL A 284 18.28 12.95 29.22
N LEU A 285 17.79 12.47 28.08
CA LEU A 285 16.38 12.41 27.77
C LEU A 285 15.82 11.03 28.08
N ASP A 286 14.55 11.00 28.46
CA ASP A 286 13.76 9.78 28.38
C ASP A 286 13.51 9.46 26.91
N LYS A 287 13.97 8.28 26.48
CA LYS A 287 13.75 7.74 25.14
C LYS A 287 12.77 6.58 25.16
N SER A 288 11.95 6.47 26.21
CA SER A 288 10.83 5.55 26.22
C SER A 288 10.01 5.76 24.94
N LEU A 289 9.65 4.65 24.31
CA LEU A 289 8.91 4.70 23.07
C LEU A 289 7.55 5.37 23.30
N THR A 290 6.87 5.03 24.40
CA THR A 290 5.60 5.64 24.80
C THR A 290 5.80 6.85 25.70
N TYR A 291 5.12 7.96 25.41
CA TYR A 291 5.07 9.14 26.26
C TYR A 291 4.27 8.88 27.54
N LYS A 292 4.85 9.21 28.68
CA LYS A 292 4.16 9.20 29.97
C LYS A 292 4.50 10.46 30.74
N GLU A 293 3.47 11.15 31.21
CA GLU A 293 3.62 12.34 32.04
C GLU A 293 3.44 11.97 33.51
N ALA A 294 4.47 12.22 34.31
CA ALA A 294 4.47 12.17 35.76
C ALA A 294 4.44 13.61 36.32
N PRO A 295 4.08 13.80 37.60
CA PRO A 295 4.01 15.14 38.21
C PRO A 295 5.31 15.96 38.13
N ASP A 296 6.46 15.30 37.95
CA ASP A 296 7.79 15.90 37.89
C ASP A 296 8.46 15.83 36.50
N THR A 297 7.76 15.37 35.45
CA THR A 297 8.31 15.21 34.07
C THR A 297 9.04 16.46 33.56
N TYR A 298 8.49 17.64 33.83
CA TYR A 298 9.03 18.91 33.36
C TYR A 298 9.84 19.67 34.42
N THR A 299 9.84 19.23 35.67
CA THR A 299 10.54 19.90 36.79
C THR A 299 11.77 19.13 37.26
N THR A 300 12.07 18.02 36.59
CA THR A 300 13.27 17.21 36.79
C THR A 300 14.08 17.14 35.49
N ALA A 301 15.41 17.24 35.60
CA ALA A 301 16.32 17.06 34.48
C ALA A 301 17.55 16.25 34.90
N ARG A 302 17.97 15.31 34.05
CA ARG A 302 19.22 14.56 34.21
C ARG A 302 20.26 15.09 33.25
N PHE A 303 21.51 15.17 33.69
CA PHE A 303 22.64 15.59 32.87
C PHE A 303 23.77 14.56 32.97
N ARG A 304 24.51 14.40 31.88
CA ARG A 304 25.74 13.61 31.82
C ARG A 304 26.87 14.37 31.16
N TRP A 305 28.11 14.03 31.49
CA TRP A 305 29.34 14.59 30.92
C TRP A 305 30.53 13.65 31.12
N THR A 306 31.60 13.90 30.39
CA THR A 306 32.88 13.21 30.60
C THR A 306 33.54 13.67 31.89
N THR A 307 33.80 12.74 32.82
CA THR A 307 34.38 13.06 34.13
C THR A 307 35.76 13.73 34.00
N PRO A 308 35.96 14.93 34.59
CA PRO A 308 37.24 15.64 34.53
C PRO A 308 38.32 14.92 35.33
N GLN A 309 39.55 14.82 34.80
CA GLN A 309 40.61 14.09 35.49
C GLN A 309 41.22 14.91 36.63
N HIS A 310 41.33 14.27 37.81
CA HIS A 310 41.92 14.84 39.02
C HIS A 310 41.28 16.17 39.48
N ALA A 311 39.99 16.38 39.20
CA ALA A 311 39.27 17.55 39.67
C ALA A 311 39.19 17.59 41.20
N ALA A 312 39.45 18.76 41.80
CA ALA A 312 39.29 19.00 43.23
C ALA A 312 37.81 19.14 43.61
N SER A 313 37.02 19.81 42.76
CA SER A 313 35.56 19.85 42.88
C SER A 313 34.88 20.08 41.53
N VAL A 314 33.64 19.61 41.41
CA VAL A 314 32.75 19.87 40.28
C VAL A 314 31.45 20.42 40.85
N ARG A 315 31.00 21.58 40.37
CA ARG A 315 29.74 22.20 40.79
C ARG A 315 28.83 22.38 39.59
N LEU A 316 27.57 21.98 39.70
CA LEU A 316 26.56 22.35 38.71
C LEU A 316 26.06 23.76 39.01
N MET A 317 26.21 24.65 38.04
CA MET A 317 25.72 26.02 38.05
C MET A 317 24.47 26.10 37.18
N GLN A 318 23.52 26.94 37.60
CA GLN A 318 22.27 27.18 36.89
C GLN A 318 22.00 28.69 36.76
N SER A 319 21.32 29.05 35.68
CA SER A 319 20.91 30.41 35.32
C SER A 319 19.48 30.36 34.78
N THR A 320 18.69 31.42 35.04
CA THR A 320 17.34 31.61 34.49
C THR A 320 17.21 32.94 33.71
N ASP A 321 18.33 33.60 33.45
CA ASP A 321 18.42 34.89 32.77
C ASP A 321 19.40 34.81 31.58
N GLN A 322 19.38 33.66 30.90
CA GLN A 322 20.17 33.39 29.69
C GLN A 322 21.70 33.54 29.89
N GLY A 323 22.16 33.20 31.10
CA GLY A 323 23.57 33.15 31.45
C GLY A 323 24.10 34.49 31.95
N ALA A 324 23.24 35.50 32.15
CA ALA A 324 23.66 36.78 32.71
C ALA A 324 24.10 36.66 34.17
N THR A 325 23.42 35.82 34.97
CA THR A 325 23.81 35.51 36.35
C THR A 325 23.77 34.01 36.65
N TRP A 326 24.79 33.51 37.36
CA TRP A 326 24.94 32.09 37.67
C TRP A 326 24.88 31.83 39.17
N LYS A 327 24.09 30.83 39.57
CA LYS A 327 23.98 30.37 40.96
C LYS A 327 24.27 28.87 41.02
N GLN A 328 24.81 28.40 42.14
CA GLN A 328 25.02 26.97 42.33
C GLN A 328 23.67 26.25 42.46
N SER A 329 23.49 25.14 41.73
CA SER A 329 22.33 24.26 41.87
C SER A 329 22.29 23.59 43.24
N LYS A 330 21.09 23.24 43.71
CA LYS A 330 20.90 22.48 44.96
C LYS A 330 21.33 21.01 44.81
N ALA A 331 21.47 20.52 43.59
CA ALA A 331 21.91 19.16 43.31
C ALA A 331 23.36 18.94 43.77
N LYS A 332 23.61 17.82 44.47
CA LYS A 332 24.96 17.43 44.91
C LYS A 332 25.66 16.71 43.78
N VAL A 333 26.86 17.18 43.41
CA VAL A 333 27.72 16.55 42.40
C VAL A 333 28.96 15.99 43.08
N ASP A 334 29.21 14.68 42.95
CA ASP A 334 30.49 14.07 43.32
C ASP A 334 31.53 14.42 42.23
N SER A 335 32.74 14.83 42.62
CA SER A 335 33.80 15.20 41.68
C SER A 335 34.28 14.05 40.78
N ARG A 336 33.90 12.81 41.10
CA ARG A 336 34.15 11.59 40.32
C ARG A 336 32.92 11.09 39.55
N SER A 337 31.75 11.72 39.71
CA SER A 337 30.55 11.40 38.94
C SER A 337 30.61 12.05 37.56
N GLY A 338 30.05 11.37 36.56
CA GLY A 338 29.79 11.90 35.22
C GLY A 338 28.31 12.24 34.99
N GLU A 339 27.48 12.23 36.03
CA GLU A 339 26.04 12.49 35.92
C GLU A 339 25.45 13.17 37.18
N VAL A 340 24.31 13.84 36.99
CA VAL A 340 23.52 14.43 38.07
C VAL A 340 22.04 14.53 37.68
N GLU A 341 21.15 14.36 38.66
CA GLU A 341 19.73 14.67 38.54
C GLU A 341 19.41 15.96 39.33
N VAL A 342 18.70 16.88 38.69
CA VAL A 342 18.21 18.13 39.28
C VAL A 342 16.69 18.03 39.38
N LYS A 343 16.14 18.33 40.55
CA LYS A 343 14.69 18.30 40.84
C LYS A 343 14.20 19.67 41.29
N ASP A 344 12.88 19.78 41.44
CA ASP A 344 12.18 20.95 41.96
C ASP A 344 12.49 22.22 41.15
N LEU A 345 12.70 22.08 39.84
CA LEU A 345 12.85 23.21 38.93
C LEU A 345 11.52 23.97 38.82
N THR A 346 11.58 25.29 38.65
CA THR A 346 10.38 26.10 38.46
C THR A 346 9.76 25.77 37.10
N PRO A 347 8.47 25.41 37.00
CA PRO A 347 7.82 25.15 35.72
C PRO A 347 7.87 26.33 34.75
N ASN A 348 7.75 26.05 33.46
CA ASN A 348 7.67 27.03 32.36
C ASN A 348 8.81 28.08 32.40
N THR A 349 10.02 27.63 32.71
CA THR A 349 11.20 28.46 32.87
C THR A 349 12.34 27.89 32.02
N GLU A 350 13.03 28.73 31.25
CA GLU A 350 14.28 28.33 30.59
C GLU A 350 15.41 28.35 31.61
N TYR A 351 16.11 27.22 31.72
CA TYR A 351 17.31 27.08 32.52
C TYR A 351 18.53 26.84 31.62
N ASP A 352 19.60 27.57 31.92
CA ASP A 352 20.95 27.32 31.41
C ASP A 352 21.75 26.64 32.51
N PHE A 353 22.41 25.53 32.19
CA PHE A 353 23.25 24.75 33.09
C PHE A 353 24.69 24.69 32.58
N ARG A 354 25.65 24.79 33.48
CA ARG A 354 27.07 24.52 33.20
C ARG A 354 27.75 23.93 34.42
N LEU A 355 28.87 23.26 34.21
CA LEU A 355 29.77 22.84 35.28
C LEU A 355 30.78 23.95 35.56
N ASP A 356 31.10 24.14 36.83
CA ASP A 356 32.27 24.88 37.30
C ASP A 356 33.23 23.86 37.94
N VAL A 357 34.28 23.50 37.19
CA VAL A 357 35.28 22.49 37.57
C VAL A 357 36.52 23.19 38.12
N SER A 358 36.91 22.85 39.35
CA SER A 358 38.12 23.38 39.98
C SER A 358 39.18 22.29 40.16
N GLY A 359 40.45 22.63 39.87
CA GLY A 359 41.56 21.68 39.90
C GLY A 359 41.54 20.65 38.76
N GLY A 360 42.61 19.86 38.64
CA GLY A 360 42.72 18.85 37.59
C GLY A 360 43.06 19.38 36.20
N THR A 361 43.10 18.48 35.22
CA THR A 361 43.49 18.79 33.83
C THR A 361 42.38 19.47 33.03
N ASN A 362 41.12 19.27 33.44
CA ASN A 362 39.93 19.78 32.74
C ASN A 362 39.19 20.88 33.52
N HIS A 363 39.95 21.74 34.20
CA HIS A 363 39.40 22.85 35.00
C HIS A 363 38.76 23.95 34.13
N GLY A 364 37.81 24.67 34.72
CA GLY A 364 37.08 25.77 34.09
C GLY A 364 35.61 25.45 33.90
N GLU A 365 34.95 26.31 33.14
CA GLU A 365 33.52 26.22 32.86
C GLU A 365 33.26 25.28 31.68
N SER A 366 32.28 24.39 31.81
CA SER A 366 31.88 23.53 30.69
C SER A 366 31.14 24.31 29.60
N ASN A 367 30.81 23.63 28.50
CA ASN A 367 29.72 24.07 27.63
C ASN A 367 28.40 24.24 28.42
N VAL A 368 27.46 24.99 27.84
CA VAL A 368 26.13 25.21 28.42
C VAL A 368 25.15 24.17 27.87
N ALA A 369 24.43 23.50 28.76
CA ALA A 369 23.25 22.69 28.43
C ALA A 369 21.99 23.45 28.83
N LYS A 370 20.95 23.36 28.01
CA LYS A 370 19.70 24.10 28.22
C LYS A 370 18.52 23.17 28.51
N PHE A 371 17.50 23.68 29.18
CA PHE A 371 16.25 22.97 29.39
C PHE A 371 15.09 23.95 29.62
N TYR A 372 13.98 23.78 28.90
CA TYR A 372 12.73 24.46 29.19
C TYR A 372 11.83 23.56 30.03
N THR A 373 11.49 23.99 31.25
CA THR A 373 10.80 23.18 32.27
C THR A 373 9.28 23.14 32.09
N GLY A 374 8.82 22.83 30.89
CA GLY A 374 7.40 22.74 30.57
C GLY A 374 7.16 22.28 29.15
N LYS A 375 5.90 22.32 28.72
CA LYS A 375 5.56 22.28 27.31
C LYS A 375 5.62 23.71 26.76
N LEU A 376 6.43 23.95 25.74
CA LEU A 376 6.58 25.27 25.12
C LEU A 376 5.36 25.53 24.25
N ASP A 377 4.52 26.53 24.58
CA ASP A 377 3.38 26.90 23.74
C ASP A 377 3.88 27.46 22.39
N ALA A 378 3.40 26.90 21.28
CA ALA A 378 3.73 27.33 19.92
C ALA A 378 3.47 28.84 19.70
N LYS A 379 2.49 29.44 20.39
CA LYS A 379 2.18 30.87 20.31
C LYS A 379 3.31 31.75 20.86
N LEU A 380 4.12 31.25 21.79
CA LEU A 380 5.29 31.95 22.31
C LEU A 380 6.39 32.13 21.23
N MET A 381 6.37 31.29 20.20
CA MET A 381 7.30 31.32 19.07
C MET A 381 6.72 32.03 17.83
N GLY A 382 5.56 32.68 18.00
CA GLY A 382 4.96 33.56 17.00
C GLY A 382 3.81 32.94 16.22
N ALA A 383 3.44 31.69 16.46
CA ALA A 383 2.25 31.08 15.87
C ALA A 383 1.00 31.81 16.35
N LYS A 384 -0.01 31.95 15.49
CA LYS A 384 -1.26 32.63 15.79
C LYS A 384 -2.31 31.65 16.30
N GLY A 385 -2.43 30.48 15.65
CA GLY A 385 -3.46 29.49 16.00
C GLY A 385 -4.89 30.01 15.77
N ASP A 386 -5.08 30.97 14.85
CA ASP A 386 -6.36 31.63 14.59
C ASP A 386 -7.17 30.98 13.45
N GLY A 387 -6.63 29.92 12.82
CA GLY A 387 -7.23 29.24 11.68
C GLY A 387 -7.13 30.01 10.35
N VAL A 388 -6.41 31.13 10.31
CA VAL A 388 -6.25 31.97 9.11
C VAL A 388 -4.78 32.11 8.74
N ALA A 389 -3.91 32.44 9.69
CA ALA A 389 -2.49 32.66 9.44
C ALA A 389 -1.76 31.36 9.07
N ASP A 390 -0.78 31.46 8.18
CA ASP A 390 0.19 30.39 7.94
C ASP A 390 1.21 30.37 9.10
N ASP A 391 1.10 29.35 9.96
CA ASP A 391 1.90 29.19 11.17
C ASP A 391 3.18 28.37 10.93
N THR A 392 3.43 27.91 9.69
CA THR A 392 4.51 26.97 9.34
C THR A 392 5.88 27.40 9.88
N ASP A 393 6.32 28.61 9.56
CA ASP A 393 7.65 29.08 9.97
C ASP A 393 7.76 29.24 11.49
N ALA A 394 6.68 29.61 12.17
CA ALA A 394 6.68 29.75 13.63
C ALA A 394 6.79 28.39 14.31
N VAL A 395 6.07 27.39 13.81
CA VAL A 395 6.13 26.00 14.29
C VAL A 395 7.52 25.41 14.02
N ASN A 396 8.06 25.54 12.80
CA ASN A 396 9.38 25.00 12.47
C ASN A 396 10.51 25.69 13.28
N ARG A 397 10.41 27.01 13.54
CA ARG A 397 11.33 27.69 14.47
C ARG A 397 11.22 27.16 15.89
N ALA A 398 10.02 26.85 16.37
CA ALA A 398 9.82 26.29 17.71
C ALA A 398 10.45 24.90 17.83
N ILE A 399 10.27 24.05 16.82
CA ILE A 399 10.90 22.73 16.74
C ILE A 399 12.43 22.86 16.68
N GLY A 400 12.95 23.74 15.83
CA GLY A 400 14.38 24.02 15.73
C GLY A 400 14.98 24.50 17.05
N TYR A 401 14.30 25.40 17.76
CA TYR A 401 14.72 25.86 19.08
C TYR A 401 14.73 24.72 20.12
N LEU A 402 13.67 23.93 20.20
CA LEU A 402 13.59 22.79 21.13
C LEU A 402 14.69 21.76 20.83
N ASN A 403 14.92 21.44 19.56
CA ASN A 403 16.02 20.55 19.15
C ASN A 403 17.38 21.11 19.57
N ALA A 404 17.64 22.41 19.33
CA ALA A 404 18.89 23.07 19.66
C ALA A 404 19.19 23.12 21.17
N ILE A 405 18.17 23.16 22.03
CA ILE A 405 18.33 23.07 23.50
C ILE A 405 18.39 21.63 24.01
N GLY A 406 18.47 20.64 23.12
CA GLY A 406 18.56 19.22 23.47
C GLY A 406 17.21 18.55 23.71
N GLY A 407 16.16 18.99 23.02
CA GLY A 407 14.83 18.39 23.00
C GLY A 407 13.78 19.07 23.89
N GLY A 408 12.53 18.61 23.82
CA GLY A 408 11.42 19.11 24.65
C GLY A 408 10.05 18.87 24.00
N THR A 409 9.01 19.45 24.60
CA THR A 409 7.64 19.30 24.11
C THR A 409 7.10 20.64 23.59
N LEU A 410 6.65 20.67 22.34
CA LEU A 410 5.91 21.77 21.73
C LEU A 410 4.41 21.55 21.97
N LEU A 411 3.75 22.49 22.62
CA LEU A 411 2.33 22.46 22.93
C LEU A 411 1.53 23.24 21.88
N PHE A 412 0.49 22.59 21.36
CA PHE A 412 -0.58 23.23 20.61
C PHE A 412 -1.84 23.24 21.49
N GLU A 413 -2.37 24.42 21.80
CA GLU A 413 -3.60 24.58 22.60
C GLU A 413 -4.42 25.80 22.15
N ASN A 414 -5.73 25.74 22.40
CA ASN A 414 -6.68 26.83 22.20
C ASN A 414 -6.61 27.46 20.80
N GLY A 415 -6.71 26.69 19.72
CA GLY A 415 -6.61 27.26 18.38
C GLY A 415 -6.52 26.27 17.22
N THR A 416 -6.57 26.82 16.01
CA THR A 416 -6.28 26.09 14.76
C THR A 416 -5.01 26.62 14.14
N PHE A 417 -3.99 25.77 14.02
CA PHE A 417 -2.67 26.11 13.48
C PHE A 417 -2.59 25.62 12.05
N ASN A 418 -2.62 26.53 11.08
CA ASN A 418 -2.51 26.18 9.67
C ASN A 418 -1.04 25.99 9.30
N VAL A 419 -0.69 24.85 8.72
CA VAL A 419 0.69 24.52 8.36
C VAL A 419 0.79 23.93 6.96
N ARG A 420 1.95 24.13 6.34
CA ARG A 420 2.43 23.43 5.14
C ARG A 420 3.18 22.18 5.61
N THR A 421 4.50 22.14 5.40
CA THR A 421 5.38 21.09 5.91
C THR A 421 6.00 21.49 7.24
N VAL A 422 5.76 20.66 8.25
CA VAL A 422 6.37 20.72 9.58
C VAL A 422 7.56 19.75 9.59
N HIS A 423 8.77 20.29 9.78
CA HIS A 423 10.00 19.49 9.82
C HIS A 423 10.23 18.95 11.23
N LEU A 424 10.13 17.64 11.36
CA LEU A 424 10.40 16.92 12.60
C LEU A 424 11.91 16.88 12.83
N LEU A 425 12.32 17.07 14.10
CA LEU A 425 13.72 16.98 14.52
C LEU A 425 13.82 16.10 15.77
N SER A 426 14.95 15.41 15.91
CA SER A 426 15.17 14.47 17.01
C SER A 426 14.90 15.09 18.38
N ASN A 427 14.33 14.30 19.29
CA ASN A 427 14.04 14.66 20.68
C ASN A 427 12.95 15.74 20.88
N VAL A 428 12.17 16.05 19.85
CA VAL A 428 11.06 17.01 19.94
C VAL A 428 9.72 16.27 19.91
N TYR A 429 8.87 16.55 20.88
CA TYR A 429 7.53 15.98 20.99
C TYR A 429 6.50 17.06 20.62
N LEU A 430 5.57 16.76 19.72
CA LEU A 430 4.44 17.60 19.39
C LEU A 430 3.24 17.13 20.21
N TYR A 431 2.76 17.96 21.14
CA TYR A 431 1.60 17.68 21.98
C TYR A 431 0.39 18.49 21.50
N VAL A 432 -0.59 17.83 20.91
CA VAL A 432 -1.84 18.42 20.41
C VAL A 432 -2.92 18.31 21.48
N ASN A 433 -3.19 19.40 22.19
CA ASN A 433 -4.20 19.43 23.23
C ASN A 433 -5.62 19.27 22.66
N ARG A 434 -6.57 18.81 23.48
CA ARG A 434 -7.97 18.53 23.06
C ARG A 434 -8.70 19.66 22.33
N ASP A 435 -8.29 20.91 22.59
CA ASP A 435 -8.89 22.13 22.04
C ASP A 435 -8.07 22.72 20.88
N ALA A 436 -7.03 22.01 20.44
CA ALA A 436 -6.20 22.39 19.30
C ALA A 436 -6.52 21.56 18.06
N THR A 437 -6.38 22.21 16.91
CA THR A 437 -6.34 21.57 15.59
C THR A 437 -5.05 21.97 14.89
N ILE A 438 -4.31 21.02 14.35
CA ILE A 438 -3.28 21.31 13.33
C ILE A 438 -3.91 21.00 11.97
N SER A 439 -3.91 21.97 11.06
CA SER A 439 -4.66 21.91 9.80
C SER A 439 -3.73 22.15 8.61
N ALA A 440 -3.73 21.25 7.63
CA ALA A 440 -2.94 21.45 6.42
C ALA A 440 -3.52 22.59 5.57
N ILE A 441 -2.62 23.37 4.96
CA ILE A 441 -2.90 24.27 3.83
C ILE A 441 -2.08 23.83 2.61
N LYS A 442 -2.53 24.23 1.42
CA LYS A 442 -1.82 23.94 0.15
C LYS A 442 -0.38 24.41 0.18
N GLY A 443 0.48 23.78 -0.62
CA GLY A 443 1.88 24.15 -0.84
C GLY A 443 2.81 23.68 0.27
N ALA A 444 2.75 22.38 0.57
CA ALA A 444 3.83 21.64 1.23
C ALA A 444 5.14 21.77 0.44
N ASP A 445 6.23 21.27 1.02
CA ASP A 445 7.52 21.21 0.35
C ASP A 445 7.42 20.46 -0.99
N ALA A 446 8.22 20.92 -1.95
CA ALA A 446 8.28 20.28 -3.25
C ALA A 446 8.86 18.84 -3.12
N PRO A 447 8.39 17.90 -3.97
CA PRO A 447 9.05 16.61 -4.12
C PRO A 447 10.55 16.78 -4.34
N GLU A 448 11.36 15.95 -3.67
CA GLU A 448 12.81 16.02 -3.76
C GLU A 448 13.34 15.70 -5.17
N PRO A 449 14.46 16.30 -5.60
CA PRO A 449 15.15 15.89 -6.80
C PRO A 449 15.83 14.52 -6.61
N LEU A 450 15.79 13.70 -7.65
CA LEU A 450 16.29 12.32 -7.66
C LEU A 450 17.32 12.09 -8.79
N TYR A 451 18.11 11.02 -8.66
CA TYR A 451 19.03 10.60 -9.73
C TYR A 451 18.30 9.94 -10.91
N PHE A 452 17.14 9.33 -10.66
CA PHE A 452 16.36 8.62 -11.66
C PHE A 452 15.01 9.29 -11.95
N SER A 453 14.48 9.05 -13.16
CA SER A 453 13.16 9.50 -13.59
C SER A 453 12.08 8.53 -13.10
N ASP A 454 11.03 9.03 -12.47
CA ASP A 454 9.82 8.24 -12.17
C ASP A 454 8.77 8.29 -13.29
N LEU A 455 8.83 9.31 -14.17
CA LEU A 455 7.81 9.60 -15.18
C LEU A 455 7.45 8.47 -16.13
N ALA A 456 8.40 7.57 -16.41
CA ALA A 456 8.16 6.42 -17.26
C ALA A 456 7.10 5.47 -16.65
N TYR A 457 6.91 5.52 -15.32
CA TYR A 457 6.02 4.63 -14.61
C TYR A 457 5.41 5.31 -13.37
N ARG A 458 4.27 6.00 -13.58
CA ARG A 458 3.47 6.67 -12.52
C ARG A 458 2.20 5.92 -12.11
N SER A 459 1.90 4.79 -12.74
CA SER A 459 0.68 4.01 -12.50
C SER A 459 1.05 2.55 -12.26
N GLY A 460 0.30 1.85 -11.40
CA GLY A 460 0.58 0.47 -10.96
C GLY A 460 0.87 -0.57 -12.06
N THR A 461 1.29 -1.76 -11.63
CA THR A 461 1.89 -2.76 -12.52
C THR A 461 0.88 -3.31 -13.51
N SER A 462 1.28 -3.52 -14.76
CA SER A 462 0.45 -4.15 -15.79
C SER A 462 1.03 -5.52 -16.20
N PRO A 463 0.18 -6.52 -16.51
CA PRO A 463 0.63 -7.81 -17.02
C PRO A 463 1.33 -7.75 -18.38
N THR A 464 1.30 -6.61 -19.07
CA THR A 464 1.83 -6.46 -20.44
C THR A 464 2.77 -5.28 -20.62
N ASP A 465 2.84 -4.38 -19.63
CA ASP A 465 3.67 -3.17 -19.67
C ASP A 465 5.00 -3.40 -18.92
N PRO A 466 6.15 -3.37 -19.60
CA PRO A 466 7.43 -3.62 -18.97
C PRO A 466 7.97 -2.45 -18.15
N GLY A 467 7.27 -1.29 -18.05
CA GLY A 467 7.77 -0.05 -17.44
C GLY A 467 8.70 -0.22 -16.22
N PRO A 468 8.28 -0.91 -15.14
CA PRO A 468 9.11 -1.15 -13.95
C PRO A 468 10.38 -1.96 -14.17
N TYR A 469 10.59 -2.54 -15.35
CA TYR A 469 11.71 -3.43 -15.67
C TYR A 469 12.59 -2.88 -16.82
N GLU A 470 12.20 -1.78 -17.46
CA GLU A 470 12.95 -1.17 -18.56
C GLU A 470 14.31 -0.64 -18.09
N ASP A 471 14.33 0.10 -16.99
CA ASP A 471 15.54 0.42 -16.24
C ASP A 471 15.59 -0.43 -14.95
N PRO A 472 16.35 -1.54 -14.94
CA PRO A 472 16.44 -2.41 -13.77
C PRO A 472 17.08 -1.70 -12.57
N GLU A 473 17.89 -0.66 -12.75
CA GLU A 473 18.55 0.04 -11.65
C GLU A 473 17.72 1.16 -11.05
N ASN A 474 16.72 1.64 -11.78
CA ASN A 474 15.88 2.74 -11.35
C ASN A 474 14.97 2.33 -10.19
N ASN A 475 15.41 2.65 -8.98
CA ASN A 475 14.66 2.34 -7.77
C ASN A 475 13.35 3.11 -7.66
N THR A 476 13.08 4.19 -8.41
CA THR A 476 11.83 4.96 -8.28
C THR A 476 10.63 4.26 -8.92
N THR A 477 10.89 3.29 -9.80
CA THR A 477 9.85 2.53 -10.54
C THR A 477 9.45 1.22 -9.85
N LYS A 478 10.08 0.89 -8.70
CA LYS A 478 9.89 -0.40 -8.03
C LYS A 478 8.87 -0.35 -6.87
N GLN A 479 8.14 0.74 -6.75
CA GLN A 479 7.15 0.98 -5.71
C GLN A 479 6.00 1.82 -6.25
N ASP A 480 5.05 2.14 -5.39
CA ASP A 480 3.92 2.98 -5.73
C ASP A 480 4.31 4.46 -5.64
N VAL A 481 3.60 5.33 -6.35
CA VAL A 481 3.95 6.78 -6.43
C VAL A 481 3.98 7.42 -5.05
N GLY A 482 3.08 7.00 -4.16
CA GLY A 482 3.07 7.45 -2.78
C GLY A 482 4.38 7.13 -2.04
N HIS A 483 5.16 6.13 -2.43
CA HIS A 483 6.41 5.78 -1.77
C HIS A 483 7.64 6.46 -2.42
N THR A 484 7.47 7.16 -3.54
CA THR A 484 8.60 7.71 -4.32
C THR A 484 9.21 8.99 -3.73
N TYR A 485 8.36 9.91 -3.29
CA TYR A 485 8.78 11.20 -2.73
C TYR A 485 8.35 11.31 -1.27
N PHE A 486 9.23 11.80 -0.42
CA PHE A 486 9.00 11.89 1.02
C PHE A 486 8.73 13.32 1.49
N HIS A 487 9.31 14.32 0.82
CA HIS A 487 9.25 15.72 1.28
C HIS A 487 7.86 16.35 1.12
N ASN A 488 7.05 15.84 0.18
CA ASN A 488 5.71 16.34 -0.13
C ASN A 488 4.66 15.86 0.92
N SER A 489 4.94 16.15 2.18
CA SER A 489 4.21 15.70 3.36
C SER A 489 3.87 16.87 4.28
N MET A 490 2.81 16.75 5.08
CA MET A 490 2.47 17.75 6.10
C MET A 490 3.44 17.70 7.30
N PHE A 491 3.86 16.50 7.73
CA PHE A 491 4.93 16.32 8.71
C PHE A 491 6.02 15.44 8.08
N PHE A 492 7.28 15.88 8.15
CA PHE A 492 8.40 15.17 7.54
C PHE A 492 9.58 15.05 8.49
N GLY A 493 10.12 13.84 8.65
CA GLY A 493 11.37 13.58 9.36
C GLY A 493 12.26 12.57 8.62
N GLU A 494 13.54 12.89 8.45
CA GLU A 494 14.54 11.99 7.87
C GLU A 494 15.70 11.82 8.85
N ARG A 495 16.05 10.56 9.17
CA ARG A 495 17.11 10.21 10.12
C ARG A 495 16.96 10.85 11.50
N VAL A 496 15.71 10.97 11.96
CA VAL A 496 15.40 11.52 13.28
C VAL A 496 15.28 10.42 14.33
N ASP A 497 15.50 10.79 15.59
CA ASP A 497 15.41 9.88 16.73
C ASP A 497 14.57 10.48 17.85
N ASN A 498 13.73 9.65 18.47
CA ASN A 498 12.91 10.02 19.63
C ASN A 498 11.98 11.20 19.31
N VAL A 499 11.08 11.00 18.36
CA VAL A 499 10.09 11.98 17.91
C VAL A 499 8.70 11.47 18.24
N LYS A 500 7.83 12.37 18.70
CA LYS A 500 6.47 12.00 19.13
C LYS A 500 5.47 12.99 18.58
N ILE A 501 4.36 12.50 18.01
CA ILE A 501 3.18 13.29 17.65
C ILE A 501 2.04 12.72 18.47
N ILE A 502 1.71 13.39 19.58
CA ILE A 502 0.84 12.85 20.61
C ILE A 502 -0.23 13.86 21.04
N GLY A 503 -1.24 13.37 21.74
CA GLY A 503 -2.27 14.20 22.36
C GLY A 503 -3.66 13.78 21.94
N ASN A 504 -4.65 14.50 22.44
CA ASN A 504 -6.06 14.18 22.23
C ASN A 504 -6.83 15.28 21.51
N GLY A 505 -6.12 16.12 20.77
CA GLY A 505 -6.67 17.10 19.83
C GLY A 505 -6.95 16.51 18.46
N ARG A 506 -6.91 17.37 17.44
CA ARG A 506 -7.19 17.00 16.04
C ARG A 506 -6.05 17.37 15.10
N ILE A 507 -5.75 16.49 14.15
CA ILE A 507 -4.88 16.76 13.01
C ILE A 507 -5.70 16.51 11.74
N THR A 508 -5.73 17.46 10.81
CA THR A 508 -6.53 17.34 9.59
C THR A 508 -5.74 17.77 8.37
N GLY A 509 -5.83 16.99 7.29
CA GLY A 509 -5.36 17.46 5.98
C GLY A 509 -6.28 18.50 5.35
N ASN A 510 -7.48 18.74 5.91
CA ASN A 510 -8.43 19.79 5.51
C ASN A 510 -8.73 19.83 4.00
N GLY A 511 -8.69 18.68 3.32
CA GLY A 511 -8.86 18.55 1.86
C GLY A 511 -7.69 19.09 1.01
N ASN A 512 -6.53 19.40 1.61
CA ASN A 512 -5.34 19.90 0.93
C ASN A 512 -4.26 18.83 0.68
N ILE A 513 -4.48 17.60 1.18
CA ILE A 513 -3.60 16.45 0.96
C ILE A 513 -4.33 15.48 0.02
N VAL A 514 -3.64 15.05 -1.03
CA VAL A 514 -4.20 14.34 -2.19
C VAL A 514 -4.11 12.83 -2.01
N THR A 515 -5.13 12.11 -2.49
CA THR A 515 -5.25 10.64 -2.37
C THR A 515 -4.96 9.87 -3.68
N SER A 516 -4.78 10.58 -4.80
CA SER A 516 -4.65 9.96 -6.15
C SER A 516 -3.23 9.54 -6.48
N ASP A 517 -3.08 8.44 -7.24
CA ASP A 517 -1.81 8.03 -7.88
C ASP A 517 -1.26 9.09 -8.85
N GLY A 518 -2.13 9.91 -9.43
CA GLY A 518 -1.75 11.03 -10.31
C GLY A 518 -1.36 12.32 -9.56
N VAL A 519 -1.06 12.28 -8.26
CA VAL A 519 -0.78 13.49 -7.46
C VAL A 519 0.33 14.36 -8.05
N MET A 520 1.32 13.73 -8.67
CA MET A 520 2.47 14.40 -9.27
C MET A 520 2.13 15.23 -10.52
N ASP A 521 0.96 15.00 -11.12
CA ASP A 521 0.45 15.78 -12.27
C ASP A 521 -0.26 17.06 -11.84
N ASN A 522 -0.52 17.24 -10.54
CA ASN A 522 -1.15 18.44 -10.01
C ASN A 522 -0.22 19.66 -10.11
N ALA A 523 -0.82 20.85 -9.96
CA ALA A 523 -0.06 22.08 -9.73
C ALA A 523 0.88 21.93 -8.52
N PRO A 524 2.06 22.58 -8.51
CA PRO A 524 3.07 22.39 -7.46
C PRO A 524 2.56 22.55 -6.02
N ASP A 525 1.60 23.44 -5.78
CA ASP A 525 1.00 23.66 -4.47
C ASP A 525 -0.03 22.59 -4.04
N LEU A 526 -0.29 21.60 -4.91
CA LEU A 526 -1.26 20.51 -4.73
C LEU A 526 -0.63 19.13 -4.89
N ARG A 527 0.67 19.00 -4.58
CA ARG A 527 1.42 17.73 -4.66
C ARG A 527 1.63 17.04 -3.32
N ALA A 528 1.10 17.58 -2.23
CA ALA A 528 1.16 16.93 -0.92
C ALA A 528 0.23 15.71 -0.88
N ASP A 529 0.74 14.54 -0.52
CA ASP A 529 -0.04 13.30 -0.50
C ASP A 529 0.11 12.49 0.80
N LYS A 530 1.00 12.88 1.72
CA LYS A 530 1.07 12.28 3.06
C LYS A 530 0.78 13.26 4.17
N LEU A 531 0.10 12.78 5.21
CA LEU A 531 -0.01 13.49 6.47
C LEU A 531 1.34 13.43 7.21
N VAL A 532 1.83 12.24 7.54
CA VAL A 532 3.09 12.06 8.27
C VAL A 532 4.02 11.14 7.49
N THR A 533 5.26 11.57 7.33
CA THR A 533 6.33 10.78 6.71
C THR A 533 7.56 10.74 7.61
N VAL A 534 8.02 9.54 7.96
CA VAL A 534 9.28 9.31 8.69
C VAL A 534 10.16 8.30 7.96
N LYS A 535 11.38 8.71 7.66
CA LYS A 535 12.32 7.94 6.83
C LYS A 535 13.59 7.67 7.62
N LEU A 536 14.04 6.41 7.64
CA LEU A 536 15.29 5.97 8.28
C LEU A 536 15.44 6.46 9.74
N SER A 537 14.33 6.49 10.48
CA SER A 537 14.24 7.10 11.80
C SER A 537 14.15 6.06 12.92
N THR A 538 14.25 6.48 14.18
CA THR A 538 14.11 5.59 15.34
C THR A 538 13.27 6.18 16.46
N ASN A 539 12.59 5.33 17.24
CA ASN A 539 11.83 5.72 18.43
C ASN A 539 10.73 6.75 18.11
N PHE A 540 9.83 6.38 17.21
CA PHE A 540 8.73 7.23 16.75
C PHE A 540 7.41 6.86 17.42
N GLU A 541 6.68 7.84 17.93
CA GLU A 541 5.34 7.64 18.52
C GLU A 541 4.30 8.51 17.81
N PHE A 542 3.14 7.91 17.50
CA PHE A 542 2.02 8.62 16.89
C PHE A 542 0.70 8.14 17.49
N GLY A 543 0.01 9.01 18.25
CA GLY A 543 -1.18 8.52 18.94
C GLY A 543 -1.85 9.45 19.93
N GLY A 544 -2.89 8.91 20.56
CA GLY A 544 -3.62 9.54 21.65
C GLY A 544 -2.83 9.60 22.97
N ILE A 545 -3.56 9.73 24.07
CA ILE A 545 -3.02 9.52 25.42
C ILE A 545 -3.31 8.09 25.85
N ASP A 546 -2.26 7.30 26.09
CA ASP A 546 -2.37 5.90 26.53
C ASP A 546 -3.04 5.80 27.90
N ASN A 547 -4.16 5.09 27.96
CA ASN A 547 -4.91 4.83 29.18
C ASN A 547 -4.71 3.41 29.74
N GLY A 548 -3.90 2.58 29.06
CA GLY A 548 -3.56 1.21 29.43
C GLY A 548 -4.67 0.18 29.18
N LEU A 549 -5.82 0.57 28.59
CA LEU A 549 -6.95 -0.32 28.34
C LEU A 549 -6.96 -0.83 26.89
N ASP A 550 -7.71 -1.90 26.65
CA ASP A 550 -7.89 -2.49 25.33
C ASP A 550 -9.20 -2.01 24.70
N LEU A 551 -9.15 -1.59 23.44
CA LEU A 551 -10.30 -1.14 22.67
C LEU A 551 -11.08 -2.33 22.09
N TRP A 552 -12.40 -2.25 22.11
CA TRP A 552 -13.30 -3.19 21.44
C TRP A 552 -14.52 -2.47 20.85
N TYR A 553 -15.42 -3.21 20.21
CA TYR A 553 -16.55 -2.67 19.48
C TYR A 553 -17.78 -3.57 19.65
N ASP A 554 -18.94 -2.95 19.91
CA ASP A 554 -20.23 -3.61 19.81
C ASP A 554 -20.99 -3.04 18.61
N GLU A 555 -21.40 -3.91 17.70
CA GLU A 555 -22.37 -3.56 16.69
C GLU A 555 -23.77 -3.55 17.33
N THR A 556 -24.52 -2.46 17.11
CA THR A 556 -25.90 -2.28 17.59
C THR A 556 -26.87 -2.25 16.40
N ASP A 557 -28.16 -2.00 16.63
CA ASP A 557 -29.13 -1.80 15.53
C ASP A 557 -29.12 -0.35 14.96
N SER A 558 -28.30 0.57 15.49
CA SER A 558 -28.24 1.97 15.03
C SER A 558 -26.80 2.50 14.81
N PRO A 559 -26.51 3.15 13.66
CA PRO A 559 -25.17 3.69 13.35
C PRO A 559 -24.70 4.81 14.29
N THR A 560 -25.61 5.43 15.03
CA THR A 560 -25.29 6.48 16.01
C THR A 560 -24.95 5.92 17.39
N THR A 561 -25.23 4.64 17.64
CA THR A 561 -24.95 3.95 18.90
C THR A 561 -23.82 2.94 18.78
N ASP A 562 -23.49 2.56 17.55
CA ASP A 562 -22.25 1.90 17.17
C ASP A 562 -21.04 2.73 17.58
N GLN A 563 -20.34 2.28 18.61
CA GLN A 563 -19.16 3.00 19.09
C GLN A 563 -18.13 2.03 19.66
N PRO A 564 -16.84 2.30 19.44
CA PRO A 564 -15.80 1.60 20.15
C PRO A 564 -15.84 1.98 21.64
N TYR A 565 -15.35 1.08 22.49
CA TYR A 565 -15.20 1.31 23.92
C TYR A 565 -13.94 0.63 24.44
N TYR A 566 -13.42 1.10 25.56
CA TYR A 566 -12.35 0.42 26.28
C TYR A 566 -12.91 -0.61 27.26
N ILE A 567 -12.30 -1.80 27.28
CA ILE A 567 -12.55 -2.84 28.26
C ILE A 567 -11.89 -2.43 29.58
N LYS A 568 -12.68 -2.01 30.56
CA LYS A 568 -12.18 -1.52 31.86
C LYS A 568 -11.83 -2.68 32.80
N SER A 569 -12.64 -3.72 32.80
CA SER A 569 -12.42 -4.94 33.59
C SER A 569 -13.36 -6.05 33.13
N LEU A 570 -12.93 -7.29 33.28
CA LEU A 570 -13.78 -8.47 33.15
C LEU A 570 -14.28 -8.93 34.53
N ALA A 571 -15.53 -9.39 34.61
CA ALA A 571 -16.03 -10.12 35.76
C ALA A 571 -15.20 -11.41 35.98
N LYS A 572 -15.21 -11.95 37.21
CA LYS A 572 -14.37 -13.11 37.57
C LYS A 572 -14.69 -14.38 36.78
N ASP A 573 -15.90 -14.47 36.23
CA ASP A 573 -16.34 -15.57 35.39
C ASP A 573 -15.94 -15.40 33.91
N GLY A 574 -15.34 -14.25 33.55
CA GLY A 574 -14.91 -13.93 32.19
C GLY A 574 -16.05 -13.55 31.23
N THR A 575 -17.31 -13.48 31.70
CA THR A 575 -18.47 -13.37 30.80
C THR A 575 -19.03 -11.96 30.66
N THR A 576 -18.75 -11.08 31.62
CA THR A 576 -19.33 -9.73 31.68
C THR A 576 -18.25 -8.66 31.73
N GLU A 577 -18.30 -7.72 30.79
CA GLU A 577 -17.34 -6.62 30.69
C GLU A 577 -17.87 -5.32 31.31
N SER A 578 -17.02 -4.62 32.07
CA SER A 578 -17.24 -3.21 32.38
C SER A 578 -16.64 -2.37 31.25
N LYS A 579 -17.48 -1.51 30.65
CA LYS A 579 -17.12 -0.72 29.46
C LYS A 579 -16.83 0.74 29.83
N GLN A 580 -15.81 1.33 29.21
CA GLN A 580 -15.58 2.78 29.19
C GLN A 580 -15.80 3.29 27.76
N THR A 581 -16.92 3.97 27.54
CA THR A 581 -17.29 4.53 26.23
C THR A 581 -16.65 5.90 25.96
N ASP A 582 -16.05 6.52 26.98
CA ASP A 582 -15.27 7.75 26.79
C ASP A 582 -13.94 7.42 26.07
N ILE A 583 -13.88 7.83 24.81
CA ILE A 583 -12.74 7.71 23.91
C ILE A 583 -12.05 9.06 23.65
N SER A 584 -12.27 10.07 24.51
CA SER A 584 -11.70 11.41 24.38
C SER A 584 -10.17 11.46 24.60
N ASN A 585 -9.54 10.35 24.93
CA ASN A 585 -8.08 10.22 24.96
C ASN A 585 -7.48 9.98 23.57
N MET A 586 -8.26 9.54 22.58
CA MET A 586 -7.75 9.22 21.25
C MET A 586 -7.38 10.48 20.46
N LEU A 587 -6.31 10.40 19.68
CA LEU A 587 -5.97 11.44 18.69
C LEU A 587 -6.94 11.35 17.52
N ARG A 588 -7.53 12.49 17.12
CA ARG A 588 -8.44 12.55 15.97
C ARG A 588 -7.67 12.93 14.70
N VAL A 589 -7.76 12.10 13.67
CA VAL A 589 -7.14 12.34 12.36
C VAL A 589 -8.16 12.20 11.24
N ASP A 590 -8.13 13.10 10.26
CA ASP A 590 -8.99 13.05 9.07
C ASP A 590 -8.34 13.69 7.84
N ASN A 591 -8.89 13.41 6.65
CA ASN A 591 -8.40 13.94 5.36
C ASN A 591 -6.89 13.71 5.12
N ALA A 592 -6.40 12.52 5.40
CA ALA A 592 -4.95 12.26 5.47
C ALA A 592 -4.23 12.07 4.12
N GLY A 593 -4.94 12.09 2.99
CA GLY A 593 -4.35 11.95 1.66
C GLY A 593 -4.12 10.49 1.25
N HIS A 594 -2.97 10.20 0.63
CA HIS A 594 -2.51 8.85 0.30
C HIS A 594 -2.25 8.08 1.60
N PHE A 595 -1.43 8.62 2.51
CA PHE A 595 -1.07 7.93 3.76
C PHE A 595 -1.24 8.82 4.98
N ALA A 596 -1.88 8.31 6.04
CA ALA A 596 -1.84 8.98 7.33
C ALA A 596 -0.46 8.87 7.99
N LEU A 597 0.21 7.74 7.82
CA LEU A 597 1.63 7.56 8.13
C LEU A 597 2.30 6.72 7.04
N LEU A 598 3.36 7.28 6.45
CA LEU A 598 4.37 6.52 5.72
C LEU A 598 5.64 6.44 6.58
N ALA A 599 5.97 5.25 7.05
CA ALA A 599 7.22 4.98 7.75
C ALA A 599 8.08 4.02 6.94
N THR A 600 9.24 4.48 6.46
CA THR A 600 10.14 3.68 5.62
C THR A 600 11.51 3.52 6.26
N GLY A 601 11.94 2.28 6.50
CA GLY A 601 13.21 1.96 7.15
C GLY A 601 13.31 2.48 8.59
N THR A 602 12.17 2.66 9.27
CA THR A 602 12.09 3.28 10.59
C THR A 602 11.88 2.21 11.66
N ASP A 603 12.62 2.26 12.76
CA ASP A 603 12.59 1.23 13.79
C ASP A 603 12.07 1.74 15.14
N HIS A 604 11.44 0.86 15.92
CA HIS A 604 10.83 1.21 17.21
C HIS A 604 9.72 2.25 17.01
N ILE A 605 8.58 1.79 16.48
CA ILE A 605 7.41 2.62 16.19
C ILE A 605 6.28 2.24 17.16
N ASN A 606 5.62 3.23 17.76
CA ASN A 606 4.43 3.02 18.59
C ASN A 606 3.27 3.88 18.09
N ILE A 607 2.25 3.22 17.53
CA ILE A 607 1.01 3.83 17.08
C ILE A 607 -0.10 3.40 18.03
N HIS A 608 -0.80 4.34 18.65
CA HIS A 608 -1.83 3.97 19.62
C HIS A 608 -2.96 4.97 19.82
N ASP A 609 -4.10 4.49 20.30
CA ASP A 609 -5.28 5.29 20.65
C ASP A 609 -5.62 6.29 19.54
N PHE A 610 -5.77 5.73 18.33
CA PHE A 610 -5.86 6.48 17.09
C PHE A 610 -7.25 6.37 16.49
N TYR A 611 -7.88 7.51 16.22
CA TYR A 611 -9.17 7.55 15.59
C TYR A 611 -9.06 8.23 14.23
N TYR A 612 -9.48 7.50 13.21
CA TYR A 612 -9.56 7.99 11.84
C TYR A 612 -10.99 8.02 11.34
N ASP A 613 -11.40 9.16 10.78
CA ASP A 613 -12.53 9.22 9.87
C ASP A 613 -12.22 10.06 8.64
N LYS A 614 -12.99 9.85 7.57
CA LYS A 614 -12.85 10.58 6.31
C LYS A 614 -13.14 12.09 6.43
N GLY A 615 -13.93 12.52 7.40
CA GLY A 615 -14.42 13.90 7.49
C GLY A 615 -15.13 14.41 6.23
N LYS A 616 -15.13 15.74 6.04
CA LYS A 616 -15.55 16.41 4.79
C LYS A 616 -14.29 16.78 4.00
N GLY A 617 -14.02 16.12 2.87
CA GLY A 617 -12.96 16.58 1.95
C GLY A 617 -12.09 15.51 1.29
N GLY A 618 -12.03 14.27 1.80
CA GLY A 618 -11.18 13.24 1.20
C GLY A 618 -10.85 12.11 2.18
N GLN A 619 -10.61 10.91 1.66
CA GLN A 619 -10.24 9.72 2.44
C GLN A 619 -8.72 9.54 2.51
N ALA A 620 -8.25 8.81 3.52
CA ALA A 620 -6.96 8.16 3.49
C ALA A 620 -7.03 7.03 2.46
N ARG A 621 -5.99 6.85 1.65
CA ARG A 621 -5.83 5.61 0.92
C ARG A 621 -5.50 4.53 1.94
N ASP A 622 -4.27 4.46 2.39
CA ASP A 622 -3.88 3.60 3.50
C ASP A 622 -3.76 4.46 4.77
N VAL A 623 -4.03 3.88 5.94
CA VAL A 623 -3.83 4.59 7.20
C VAL A 623 -2.37 4.53 7.60
N PHE A 624 -1.80 3.31 7.69
CA PHE A 624 -0.40 3.13 8.09
C PHE A 624 0.37 2.21 7.12
N ASP A 625 1.29 2.79 6.35
CA ASP A 625 2.29 2.07 5.57
C ASP A 625 3.60 1.98 6.35
N LEU A 626 3.99 0.75 6.67
CA LEU A 626 5.14 0.40 7.49
C LEU A 626 6.15 -0.38 6.65
N MET A 627 6.87 0.36 5.80
CA MET A 627 7.82 -0.21 4.84
C MET A 627 9.17 -0.42 5.49
N GLU A 628 9.75 -1.62 5.34
CA GLU A 628 11.13 -1.93 5.76
C GLU A 628 11.43 -1.63 7.25
N SER A 629 10.38 -1.57 8.07
CA SER A 629 10.40 -1.11 9.46
C SER A 629 10.44 -2.28 10.44
N SER A 630 11.01 -2.10 11.63
CA SER A 630 11.09 -3.18 12.63
C SER A 630 10.77 -2.72 14.04
N TYR A 631 10.32 -3.65 14.89
CA TYR A 631 9.85 -3.37 16.25
C TYR A 631 8.71 -2.36 16.26
N VAL A 632 7.61 -2.73 15.61
CA VAL A 632 6.43 -1.88 15.44
C VAL A 632 5.30 -2.34 16.35
N ASN A 633 4.75 -1.42 17.14
CA ASN A 633 3.55 -1.63 17.94
C ASN A 633 2.40 -0.78 17.38
N VAL A 634 1.26 -1.39 17.09
CA VAL A 634 0.02 -0.72 16.68
C VAL A 634 -1.11 -1.21 17.59
N LYS A 635 -1.73 -0.30 18.35
CA LYS A 635 -2.74 -0.67 19.34
C LYS A 635 -3.93 0.30 19.36
N ASN A 636 -5.15 -0.20 19.60
CA ASN A 636 -6.34 0.63 19.85
C ASN A 636 -6.61 1.62 18.70
N VAL A 637 -6.89 1.08 17.51
CA VAL A 637 -7.19 1.89 16.32
C VAL A 637 -8.66 1.73 15.96
N TYR A 638 -9.34 2.84 15.74
CA TYR A 638 -10.67 2.86 15.14
C TYR A 638 -10.64 3.71 13.87
N ALA A 639 -10.83 3.08 12.70
CA ALA A 639 -10.72 3.74 11.41
C ALA A 639 -11.91 3.45 10.51
N LYS A 640 -12.54 4.50 9.96
CA LYS A 640 -13.64 4.37 8.99
C LYS A 640 -13.44 5.27 7.79
N GLY A 641 -13.93 4.83 6.63
CA GLY A 641 -13.90 5.63 5.42
C GLY A 641 -12.54 5.66 4.75
N THR A 642 -11.80 4.55 4.83
CA THR A 642 -10.47 4.37 4.24
C THR A 642 -10.61 3.68 2.88
N SER A 643 -9.89 4.15 1.85
CA SER A 643 -10.02 3.54 0.51
C SER A 643 -9.05 2.41 0.23
N ASP A 644 -8.17 2.10 1.17
CA ASP A 644 -7.18 1.05 1.09
C ASP A 644 -6.80 0.58 2.51
N ASP A 645 -5.60 0.07 2.73
CA ASP A 645 -5.27 -0.71 3.93
C ASP A 645 -5.21 0.10 5.24
N ILE A 646 -5.66 -0.47 6.36
CA ILE A 646 -5.55 0.20 7.66
C ILE A 646 -4.14 -0.01 8.25
N VAL A 647 -3.67 -1.24 8.37
CA VAL A 647 -2.32 -1.56 8.84
C VAL A 647 -1.59 -2.39 7.79
N LYS A 648 -0.51 -1.83 7.22
CA LYS A 648 0.22 -2.46 6.13
C LYS A 648 1.73 -2.57 6.37
N PRO A 649 2.23 -3.72 6.87
CA PRO A 649 3.64 -4.07 6.78
C PRO A 649 4.05 -4.41 5.34
N GLY A 650 5.20 -3.89 4.89
CA GLY A 650 5.71 -4.14 3.55
C GLY A 650 7.22 -3.90 3.43
N SER A 651 7.74 -4.09 2.23
CA SER A 651 9.13 -3.77 1.88
C SER A 651 9.22 -3.38 0.41
N ASP A 652 9.94 -2.30 0.09
CA ASP A 652 10.06 -1.79 -1.27
C ASP A 652 11.50 -1.31 -1.57
N SER A 653 11.68 -0.47 -2.59
CA SER A 653 13.00 0.08 -2.98
C SER A 653 13.10 1.60 -2.84
N ALA A 654 12.20 2.24 -2.08
CA ALA A 654 12.13 3.69 -1.95
C ALA A 654 13.39 4.29 -1.30
N LEU A 655 14.10 3.52 -0.47
CA LEU A 655 15.38 3.90 0.11
C LEU A 655 16.57 3.79 -0.87
N GLY A 656 16.33 3.27 -2.08
CA GLY A 656 17.37 2.88 -3.05
C GLY A 656 18.11 1.59 -2.68
N PHE A 657 17.61 0.90 -1.67
CA PHE A 657 17.96 -0.44 -1.26
C PHE A 657 16.78 -1.03 -0.50
N THR A 658 16.82 -2.34 -0.27
CA THR A 658 15.83 -3.02 0.58
C THR A 658 16.48 -3.54 1.84
N ARG A 659 15.70 -3.69 2.91
CA ARG A 659 16.08 -4.43 4.13
C ARG A 659 14.90 -5.24 4.67
N PRO A 660 15.18 -6.35 5.37
CA PRO A 660 14.13 -7.09 6.05
C PRO A 660 13.37 -6.24 7.08
N ALA A 661 12.09 -6.57 7.25
CA ALA A 661 11.20 -6.02 8.25
C ALA A 661 10.82 -7.13 9.26
N THR A 662 10.79 -6.82 10.55
CA THR A 662 10.51 -7.82 11.59
C THR A 662 9.83 -7.25 12.83
N ASP A 663 9.09 -8.11 13.51
CA ASP A 663 8.53 -7.89 14.85
C ASP A 663 7.46 -6.79 14.85
N PHE A 664 6.29 -7.18 14.34
CA PHE A 664 5.06 -6.39 14.33
C PHE A 664 4.11 -6.90 15.42
N TYR A 665 3.68 -6.01 16.30
CA TYR A 665 2.71 -6.27 17.37
C TYR A 665 1.48 -5.40 17.10
N VAL A 666 0.44 -5.98 16.52
CA VAL A 666 -0.77 -5.28 16.08
C VAL A 666 -1.95 -5.79 16.88
N ARG A 667 -2.72 -4.89 17.51
CA ARG A 667 -3.90 -5.34 18.26
C ARG A 667 -5.02 -4.32 18.42
N ASN A 668 -6.23 -4.83 18.66
CA ASN A 668 -7.41 -4.01 18.92
C ASN A 668 -7.67 -3.02 17.77
N ILE A 669 -7.67 -3.54 16.53
CA ILE A 669 -7.88 -2.77 15.30
C ILE A 669 -9.31 -2.98 14.83
N ILE A 670 -10.06 -1.90 14.73
CA ILE A 670 -11.47 -1.90 14.33
C ILE A 670 -11.63 -0.99 13.12
N GLY A 671 -12.23 -1.47 12.02
CA GLY A 671 -12.45 -0.56 10.91
C GLY A 671 -13.27 -1.02 9.71
N ASP A 672 -13.64 -0.03 8.90
CA ASP A 672 -14.34 -0.13 7.63
C ASP A 672 -13.46 0.45 6.51
N THR A 673 -13.14 -0.39 5.51
CA THR A 673 -12.17 -0.10 4.44
C THR A 673 -12.59 -0.66 3.09
N ASN A 674 -12.19 0.00 2.01
CA ASN A 674 -12.30 -0.57 0.67
C ASN A 674 -11.28 -1.70 0.39
N CYS A 675 -10.11 -1.73 1.04
CA CYS A 675 -9.16 -2.83 0.85
C CYS A 675 -9.15 -3.76 2.06
N ASN A 676 -8.10 -3.68 2.89
CA ASN A 676 -7.87 -4.63 3.97
C ASN A 676 -7.74 -3.96 5.34
N LEU A 677 -8.21 -4.64 6.38
CA LEU A 677 -7.94 -4.17 7.74
C LEU A 677 -6.45 -4.40 8.10
N PHE A 678 -5.93 -5.56 7.70
CA PHE A 678 -4.50 -5.89 7.83
C PHE A 678 -4.01 -6.54 6.53
N GLN A 679 -2.89 -6.04 6.00
CA GLN A 679 -2.23 -6.62 4.83
C GLN A 679 -0.71 -6.65 5.01
N ILE A 680 -0.09 -7.82 4.80
CA ILE A 680 1.34 -7.88 4.49
C ILE A 680 1.50 -7.84 2.96
N GLY A 681 2.26 -6.85 2.47
CA GLY A 681 2.43 -6.57 1.03
C GLY A 681 1.46 -5.49 0.53
N SER A 682 1.27 -5.30 -0.78
CA SER A 682 1.73 -6.13 -1.89
C SER A 682 3.23 -6.00 -2.19
N GLU A 683 3.84 -4.89 -1.76
CA GLU A 683 5.26 -4.58 -1.82
C GLU A 683 6.01 -5.50 -0.85
N THR A 684 6.75 -6.46 -1.41
CA THR A 684 7.42 -7.52 -0.66
C THR A 684 8.81 -7.75 -1.23
N ALA A 685 9.53 -6.65 -1.42
CA ALA A 685 10.86 -6.62 -2.03
C ALA A 685 11.94 -7.25 -1.15
N ASP A 686 11.72 -7.37 0.17
CA ASP A 686 12.58 -8.08 1.13
C ASP A 686 11.76 -8.76 2.23
N ASP A 687 12.42 -9.62 3.01
CA ASP A 687 11.76 -10.51 3.95
C ASP A 687 10.95 -9.77 5.03
N ILE A 688 9.78 -10.31 5.36
CA ILE A 688 8.88 -9.77 6.40
C ILE A 688 8.60 -10.88 7.41
N ARG A 689 8.95 -10.67 8.67
CA ARG A 689 8.93 -11.73 9.69
C ARG A 689 8.21 -11.31 10.96
N ASN A 690 7.67 -12.29 11.67
CA ASN A 690 7.14 -12.13 13.03
C ASN A 690 6.05 -11.05 13.12
N ALA A 691 4.86 -11.36 12.59
CA ALA A 691 3.69 -10.52 12.75
C ALA A 691 2.70 -11.18 13.71
N TYR A 692 2.44 -10.52 14.84
CA TYR A 692 1.48 -10.93 15.85
C TYR A 692 0.29 -9.97 15.80
N VAL A 693 -0.86 -10.46 15.36
CA VAL A 693 -2.08 -9.69 15.19
C VAL A 693 -3.14 -10.27 16.12
N ASP A 694 -3.65 -9.52 17.10
CA ASP A 694 -4.67 -10.04 18.02
C ASP A 694 -5.86 -9.07 18.16
N ASN A 695 -7.06 -9.61 18.39
CA ASN A 695 -8.30 -8.87 18.66
C ASN A 695 -8.63 -7.85 17.54
N ILE A 696 -8.87 -8.32 16.32
CA ILE A 696 -9.35 -7.45 15.22
C ILE A 696 -10.86 -7.53 15.05
N TYR A 697 -11.44 -6.42 14.57
CA TYR A 697 -12.85 -6.33 14.20
C TYR A 697 -12.99 -5.65 12.83
N VAL A 698 -13.16 -6.45 11.77
CA VAL A 698 -13.46 -5.95 10.43
C VAL A 698 -14.96 -5.63 10.38
N LEU A 699 -15.28 -4.34 10.30
CA LEU A 699 -16.66 -3.87 10.17
C LEU A 699 -17.22 -4.16 8.77
N ALA A 700 -16.39 -3.91 7.76
CA ALA A 700 -16.58 -4.26 6.35
C ALA A 700 -15.26 -4.09 5.57
N GLY A 701 -15.09 -4.83 4.48
CA GLY A 701 -13.88 -4.84 3.65
C GLY A 701 -14.16 -5.17 2.19
N ASN A 702 -13.81 -4.32 1.23
CA ASN A 702 -14.10 -4.61 -0.18
C ASN A 702 -13.03 -5.47 -0.89
N LYS A 703 -11.83 -5.62 -0.32
CA LYS A 703 -10.80 -6.57 -0.78
C LYS A 703 -10.71 -7.78 0.15
N ALA A 704 -10.07 -7.67 1.31
CA ALA A 704 -10.02 -8.76 2.28
C ALA A 704 -10.10 -8.32 3.75
N GLY A 705 -10.36 -9.24 4.67
CA GLY A 705 -10.25 -8.97 6.12
C GLY A 705 -8.79 -8.96 6.57
N PHE A 706 -8.10 -10.06 6.28
CA PHE A 706 -6.71 -10.30 6.63
C PHE A 706 -5.96 -10.87 5.41
N SER A 707 -4.92 -10.17 4.96
CA SER A 707 -4.23 -10.46 3.70
C SER A 707 -2.72 -10.64 3.89
N ILE A 708 -2.15 -11.59 3.14
CA ILE A 708 -0.71 -11.79 2.97
C ILE A 708 -0.47 -11.98 1.48
N SER A 709 0.33 -11.13 0.86
CA SER A 709 0.65 -11.25 -0.56
C SER A 709 2.14 -11.05 -0.78
N THR A 710 2.87 -12.12 -1.12
CA THR A 710 4.28 -12.03 -1.54
C THR A 710 4.38 -12.05 -3.06
N ASN A 711 4.83 -10.94 -3.61
CA ASN A 711 4.86 -10.68 -5.04
C ASN A 711 6.27 -10.48 -5.56
N ASP A 712 7.20 -9.98 -4.73
CA ASP A 712 8.52 -9.53 -5.18
C ASP A 712 9.69 -10.44 -4.73
N GLY A 713 9.36 -11.65 -4.28
CA GLY A 713 10.34 -12.69 -3.96
C GLY A 713 10.79 -12.76 -2.51
N ALA A 714 10.14 -12.02 -1.61
CA ALA A 714 10.40 -12.11 -0.16
C ALA A 714 9.93 -13.43 0.45
N THR A 715 10.59 -13.80 1.55
CA THR A 715 10.01 -14.70 2.53
C THR A 715 9.15 -13.92 3.52
N VAL A 716 7.86 -14.24 3.56
CA VAL A 716 6.93 -13.83 4.63
C VAL A 716 6.76 -15.00 5.58
N GLU A 717 7.14 -14.84 6.85
CA GLU A 717 7.05 -15.95 7.80
C GLU A 717 6.70 -15.56 9.24
N ASN A 718 6.15 -16.53 9.98
CA ASN A 718 5.77 -16.41 11.38
C ASN A 718 4.68 -15.33 11.57
N VAL A 719 3.51 -15.58 10.98
CA VAL A 719 2.35 -14.69 11.06
C VAL A 719 1.28 -15.35 11.92
N TYR A 720 0.75 -14.62 12.90
CA TYR A 720 -0.20 -15.13 13.86
C TYR A 720 -1.41 -14.22 13.99
N LEU A 721 -2.61 -14.78 13.92
CA LEU A 721 -3.86 -14.11 14.27
C LEU A 721 -4.43 -14.74 15.56
N ASN A 722 -4.64 -13.92 16.59
CA ASN A 722 -5.13 -14.29 17.93
C ASN A 722 -4.27 -15.35 18.64
N SER A 723 -2.95 -15.15 18.60
CA SER A 723 -2.01 -15.91 19.42
C SER A 723 -1.95 -15.45 20.88
N GLY A 724 -2.39 -14.22 21.16
CA GLY A 724 -2.28 -13.58 22.47
C GLY A 724 -0.87 -13.10 22.82
N ARG A 725 0.03 -13.02 21.82
CA ARG A 725 1.40 -12.52 22.02
C ARG A 725 1.47 -11.01 22.20
N THR A 726 0.48 -10.27 21.70
CA THR A 726 0.36 -8.81 21.92
C THR A 726 -0.34 -8.48 23.24
N GLY A 727 -0.79 -9.50 23.98
CA GLY A 727 -1.45 -9.41 25.28
C GLY A 727 -2.74 -10.25 25.33
N PRO A 728 -3.58 -10.07 26.37
CA PRO A 728 -4.77 -10.90 26.56
C PRO A 728 -5.76 -10.81 25.38
N VAL A 729 -6.18 -11.97 24.87
CA VAL A 729 -7.29 -12.09 23.92
C VAL A 729 -8.59 -12.10 24.70
N HIS A 730 -9.40 -11.05 24.54
CA HIS A 730 -10.67 -10.89 25.25
C HIS A 730 -11.85 -11.46 24.46
N HIS A 731 -11.73 -11.47 23.13
CA HIS A 731 -12.78 -11.85 22.19
C HIS A 731 -12.18 -12.59 21.00
N GLU A 732 -12.97 -13.45 20.37
CA GLU A 732 -12.68 -13.94 19.03
C GLU A 732 -12.61 -12.76 18.05
N ALA A 733 -11.68 -12.82 17.10
CA ALA A 733 -11.63 -11.81 16.04
C ALA A 733 -12.91 -11.87 15.21
N GLN A 734 -13.45 -10.71 14.84
CA GLN A 734 -14.68 -10.62 14.07
C GLN A 734 -14.38 -10.13 12.66
N MET A 735 -14.90 -10.84 11.65
CA MET A 735 -14.87 -10.37 10.27
C MET A 735 -16.28 -10.36 9.68
N ARG A 736 -16.83 -9.15 9.49
CA ARG A 736 -18.16 -8.97 8.89
C ARG A 736 -18.02 -8.29 7.55
N ARG A 737 -18.85 -8.68 6.57
CA ARG A 737 -19.04 -7.90 5.32
C ARG A 737 -17.73 -7.63 4.59
N THR A 738 -16.86 -8.62 4.62
CA THR A 738 -15.60 -8.63 3.90
C THR A 738 -15.73 -9.50 2.65
N ARG A 739 -15.23 -9.02 1.50
CA ARG A 739 -15.35 -9.74 0.23
C ARG A 739 -14.67 -11.10 0.29
N THR A 740 -13.42 -11.16 0.77
CA THR A 740 -12.78 -12.41 1.18
C THR A 740 -12.24 -12.27 2.62
N PRO A 741 -12.54 -13.18 3.53
CA PRO A 741 -12.03 -13.10 4.90
C PRO A 741 -10.50 -13.20 4.96
N PHE A 742 -9.93 -14.18 4.25
CA PHE A 742 -8.49 -14.44 4.19
C PHE A 742 -8.01 -14.47 2.75
N PHE A 743 -6.95 -13.70 2.47
CA PHE A 743 -6.28 -13.71 1.18
C PHE A 743 -4.78 -13.95 1.36
N ILE A 744 -4.34 -15.19 1.19
CA ILE A 744 -2.94 -15.57 1.27
C ILE A 744 -2.48 -15.96 -0.13
N SER A 745 -1.53 -15.21 -0.70
CA SER A 745 -1.10 -15.43 -2.08
C SER A 745 0.41 -15.27 -2.30
N ILE A 746 0.90 -16.02 -3.28
CA ILE A 746 2.22 -15.84 -3.91
C ILE A 746 1.98 -15.43 -5.37
N SER A 747 2.77 -14.50 -5.89
CA SER A 747 2.80 -14.16 -7.33
C SER A 747 4.23 -14.03 -7.86
N ASN A 748 4.35 -13.79 -9.16
CA ASN A 748 5.62 -13.63 -9.88
C ASN A 748 5.79 -12.19 -10.39
N ARG A 749 5.70 -11.19 -9.49
CA ARG A 749 5.93 -9.78 -9.85
C ARG A 749 7.43 -9.49 -9.93
N GLY A 750 8.17 -9.70 -8.85
CA GLY A 750 9.63 -9.52 -8.81
C GLY A 750 10.08 -8.06 -9.00
N ARG A 751 9.29 -7.09 -8.50
CA ARG A 751 9.56 -5.65 -8.61
C ARG A 751 10.62 -5.23 -7.58
N VAL A 752 11.88 -5.56 -7.85
CA VAL A 752 13.06 -5.20 -7.03
C VAL A 752 14.15 -4.53 -7.88
N ILE A 753 15.11 -3.87 -7.25
CA ILE A 753 16.30 -3.34 -7.93
C ILE A 753 17.06 -4.49 -8.63
N GLY A 754 17.42 -4.30 -9.89
CA GLY A 754 18.01 -5.34 -10.74
C GLY A 754 17.01 -6.35 -11.31
N GLY A 755 15.73 -6.28 -10.93
CA GLY A 755 14.66 -7.18 -11.38
C GLY A 755 14.35 -7.00 -12.88
N LYS A 756 14.06 -8.11 -13.56
CA LYS A 756 13.76 -8.19 -15.00
C LYS A 756 12.54 -9.06 -15.23
N ALA A 757 11.66 -8.60 -16.11
CA ALA A 757 10.53 -9.39 -16.60
C ALA A 757 10.59 -9.54 -18.13
N GLN A 758 10.03 -10.64 -18.64
CA GLN A 758 9.92 -10.91 -20.07
C GLN A 758 8.50 -11.33 -20.42
N ARG A 759 7.99 -10.79 -21.53
CA ARG A 759 6.68 -11.18 -22.07
C ARG A 759 6.78 -12.59 -22.62
N THR A 760 5.98 -13.50 -22.08
CA THR A 760 6.08 -14.93 -22.31
C THR A 760 4.71 -15.50 -22.63
N LYS A 761 4.67 -16.35 -23.66
CA LYS A 761 3.49 -17.17 -23.96
C LYS A 761 3.68 -18.56 -23.38
N PHE A 762 2.76 -18.98 -22.53
CA PHE A 762 2.84 -20.26 -21.82
C PHE A 762 1.44 -20.88 -21.70
N MET A 763 1.37 -22.18 -21.43
CA MET A 763 0.11 -22.88 -21.20
C MET A 763 -0.18 -22.98 -19.70
N GLU A 764 -1.43 -22.73 -19.34
CA GLU A 764 -1.93 -22.81 -17.98
C GLU A 764 -3.32 -23.45 -18.04
N ASN A 765 -3.45 -24.66 -17.48
CA ASN A 765 -4.72 -25.41 -17.48
C ASN A 765 -5.38 -25.53 -18.88
N GLY A 766 -4.56 -25.75 -19.91
CA GLY A 766 -5.05 -25.84 -21.30
C GLY A 766 -5.40 -24.51 -21.96
N VAL A 767 -5.23 -23.39 -21.27
CA VAL A 767 -5.40 -22.02 -21.79
C VAL A 767 -4.03 -21.40 -22.08
N GLN A 768 -3.86 -20.81 -23.26
CA GLN A 768 -2.66 -20.05 -23.59
C GLN A 768 -2.71 -18.67 -22.93
N ARG A 769 -1.67 -18.33 -22.17
CA ARG A 769 -1.46 -17.04 -21.52
C ARG A 769 -0.40 -16.24 -22.30
N ASP A 770 -0.44 -14.92 -22.21
CA ASP A 770 0.54 -14.00 -22.80
C ASP A 770 0.76 -12.81 -21.86
N GLU A 771 1.73 -12.96 -20.95
CA GLU A 771 1.94 -12.04 -19.81
C GLU A 771 3.44 -11.84 -19.57
N LEU A 772 3.80 -10.76 -18.89
CA LEU A 772 5.12 -10.57 -18.31
C LEU A 772 5.32 -11.57 -17.17
N LEU A 773 6.50 -12.18 -17.11
CA LEU A 773 6.95 -13.02 -16.00
C LEU A 773 8.33 -12.54 -15.55
N SER A 774 8.57 -12.47 -14.23
CA SER A 774 9.90 -12.23 -13.71
C SER A 774 10.83 -13.37 -14.11
N THR A 775 12.07 -13.02 -14.45
CA THR A 775 13.05 -13.96 -15.03
C THR A 775 14.30 -14.14 -14.17
N ASN A 776 14.56 -13.21 -13.24
CA ASN A 776 15.79 -13.20 -12.46
C ASN A 776 15.56 -12.93 -10.96
N VAL A 777 14.32 -13.05 -10.50
CA VAL A 777 13.93 -12.99 -9.09
C VAL A 777 13.29 -14.32 -8.71
N ASN A 778 13.61 -14.84 -7.53
CA ASN A 778 13.04 -16.09 -7.05
C ASN A 778 11.56 -15.89 -6.69
N ILE A 779 10.75 -16.96 -6.79
CA ILE A 779 9.40 -16.96 -6.21
C ILE A 779 9.52 -16.76 -4.70
N GLY A 780 8.61 -15.97 -4.13
CA GLY A 780 8.56 -15.73 -2.68
C GLY A 780 8.23 -17.00 -1.88
N HIS A 781 8.22 -16.85 -0.57
CA HIS A 781 7.70 -17.87 0.34
C HIS A 781 6.66 -17.23 1.26
N VAL A 782 5.59 -17.94 1.56
CA VAL A 782 4.72 -17.64 2.71
C VAL A 782 4.72 -18.88 3.59
N ARG A 783 5.16 -18.75 4.85
CA ARG A 783 5.20 -19.91 5.75
C ARG A 783 4.95 -19.65 7.22
N ASN A 784 4.51 -20.68 7.94
CA ASN A 784 4.22 -20.61 9.37
C ASN A 784 3.16 -19.54 9.68
N VAL A 785 1.97 -19.71 9.10
CA VAL A 785 0.82 -18.83 9.31
C VAL A 785 -0.19 -19.54 10.21
N HIS A 786 -0.49 -18.93 11.36
CA HIS A 786 -1.35 -19.52 12.37
C HIS A 786 -2.54 -18.60 12.67
N ILE A 787 -3.74 -19.05 12.32
CA ILE A 787 -4.98 -18.30 12.49
C ILE A 787 -5.84 -19.03 13.50
N LYS A 788 -6.28 -18.30 14.53
CA LYS A 788 -7.03 -18.88 15.65
C LYS A 788 -8.21 -18.01 16.08
N ASP A 789 -9.27 -18.62 16.59
CA ASP A 789 -10.37 -17.95 17.30
C ASP A 789 -10.98 -16.78 16.49
N VAL A 790 -11.56 -17.10 15.33
CA VAL A 790 -12.12 -16.10 14.39
C VAL A 790 -13.57 -16.45 14.02
N ASN A 791 -14.47 -15.48 14.16
CA ASN A 791 -15.83 -15.55 13.66
C ASN A 791 -16.02 -14.68 12.41
N ILE A 792 -16.57 -15.27 11.36
CA ILE A 792 -16.73 -14.66 10.05
C ILE A 792 -18.19 -14.76 9.62
N GLU A 793 -18.81 -13.63 9.30
CA GLU A 793 -20.20 -13.56 8.89
C GLU A 793 -20.38 -12.60 7.72
N GLU A 794 -21.49 -12.79 6.98
CA GLU A 794 -21.91 -11.87 5.94
C GLU A 794 -20.84 -11.63 4.85
N VAL A 795 -20.23 -12.66 4.28
CA VAL A 795 -19.12 -12.51 3.31
C VAL A 795 -19.60 -11.93 1.96
N TYR A 796 -19.32 -10.64 1.74
CA TYR A 796 -19.49 -9.88 0.48
C TYR A 796 -18.75 -8.54 0.56
N GLN A 797 -18.64 -7.84 -0.57
CA GLN A 797 -18.07 -6.50 -0.72
C GLN A 797 -19.00 -5.43 -0.10
N GLY A 798 -19.01 -5.32 1.24
CA GLY A 798 -20.02 -4.54 1.97
C GLY A 798 -19.59 -3.17 2.48
N SER A 799 -18.34 -2.75 2.28
CA SER A 799 -17.82 -1.49 2.82
C SER A 799 -18.54 -0.28 2.25
N GLN A 800 -18.80 0.70 3.11
CA GLN A 800 -19.30 2.03 2.74
C GLN A 800 -18.21 3.08 2.86
N TYR A 801 -16.95 2.72 2.61
CA TYR A 801 -15.81 3.63 2.79
C TYR A 801 -15.97 5.00 2.11
N SER A 802 -16.68 5.06 0.98
CA SER A 802 -16.92 6.31 0.25
C SER A 802 -17.80 7.29 1.04
N ASP A 803 -18.67 6.78 1.90
CA ASP A 803 -19.58 7.54 2.77
C ASP A 803 -19.77 6.82 4.12
N PRO A 804 -18.80 6.94 5.05
CA PRO A 804 -18.82 6.22 6.34
C PRO A 804 -19.90 6.72 7.31
N SER A 805 -20.73 7.70 6.90
CA SER A 805 -21.92 8.12 7.63
C SER A 805 -23.11 7.17 7.42
N LYS A 806 -23.05 6.34 6.38
CA LYS A 806 -24.06 5.32 6.06
C LYS A 806 -23.67 3.97 6.65
N ARG A 807 -24.69 3.19 7.02
CA ARG A 807 -24.52 1.77 7.32
C ARG A 807 -24.25 0.97 6.07
N TRP A 808 -23.57 -0.16 6.25
CA TRP A 808 -23.36 -1.16 5.23
C TRP A 808 -24.68 -1.56 4.58
N VAL A 809 -24.67 -1.61 3.24
CA VAL A 809 -25.86 -1.95 2.46
C VAL A 809 -26.07 -3.46 2.58
N PRO A 810 -27.31 -3.92 2.88
CA PRO A 810 -27.61 -5.35 2.88
C PRO A 810 -27.19 -6.01 1.57
N TYR A 811 -26.80 -7.28 1.64
CA TYR A 811 -26.42 -8.04 0.46
C TYR A 811 -27.59 -8.19 -0.51
N THR A 812 -27.32 -7.89 -1.78
CA THR A 812 -28.20 -8.09 -2.94
C THR A 812 -27.46 -8.93 -3.98
N ASP A 813 -26.36 -8.38 -4.51
CA ASP A 813 -25.62 -8.87 -5.68
C ASP A 813 -24.13 -8.42 -5.66
N GLN A 814 -23.66 -7.86 -4.55
CA GLN A 814 -22.28 -7.43 -4.38
C GLN A 814 -21.32 -8.61 -4.58
N ALA A 815 -20.10 -8.30 -5.04
CA ALA A 815 -19.06 -9.31 -5.22
C ALA A 815 -18.75 -10.03 -3.90
N LYS A 816 -18.47 -11.33 -3.99
CA LYS A 816 -18.11 -12.20 -2.86
C LYS A 816 -16.99 -13.14 -3.30
N ALA A 817 -16.18 -13.60 -2.35
CA ALA A 817 -15.12 -14.54 -2.58
C ALA A 817 -14.96 -15.46 -1.36
N THR A 818 -14.50 -16.68 -1.61
CA THR A 818 -14.13 -17.64 -0.57
C THR A 818 -12.82 -17.17 0.11
N PRO A 819 -12.50 -17.61 1.33
CA PRO A 819 -11.12 -17.67 1.82
C PRO A 819 -10.15 -18.33 0.83
N ILE A 820 -9.05 -17.65 0.48
CA ILE A 820 -8.07 -18.07 -0.54
C ILE A 820 -6.69 -18.30 0.08
N ILE A 821 -6.11 -19.46 -0.20
CA ILE A 821 -4.71 -19.79 0.10
C ILE A 821 -4.06 -20.30 -1.19
N ALA A 822 -3.33 -19.45 -1.90
CA ALA A 822 -2.80 -19.78 -3.23
C ALA A 822 -1.29 -19.55 -3.30
N GLY A 823 -0.53 -20.64 -3.48
CA GLY A 823 0.83 -20.55 -4.00
C GLY A 823 0.83 -20.19 -5.49
N TYR A 824 2.00 -20.26 -6.12
CA TYR A 824 2.17 -19.89 -7.52
C TYR A 824 2.94 -20.96 -8.29
N GLN A 825 2.46 -21.34 -9.46
CA GLN A 825 3.18 -22.17 -10.42
C GLN A 825 3.50 -21.38 -11.70
N VAL A 826 4.76 -21.44 -12.13
CA VAL A 826 5.16 -20.98 -13.47
C VAL A 826 4.52 -21.92 -14.49
N GLY A 827 3.71 -21.37 -15.40
CA GLY A 827 3.01 -22.18 -16.40
C GLY A 827 3.95 -22.89 -17.39
N GLU A 828 3.43 -23.89 -18.09
CA GLU A 828 4.21 -24.75 -18.98
C GLU A 828 4.81 -23.95 -20.14
N GLY A 829 6.13 -24.02 -20.29
CA GLY A 829 6.90 -23.21 -21.23
C GLY A 829 7.33 -21.84 -20.71
N GLY A 830 7.02 -21.52 -19.45
CA GLY A 830 7.51 -20.32 -18.75
C GLY A 830 9.01 -20.36 -18.42
N PRO A 831 9.58 -19.24 -17.91
CA PRO A 831 11.01 -19.11 -17.66
C PRO A 831 11.47 -19.97 -16.48
N ALA A 832 12.71 -20.45 -16.54
CA ALA A 832 13.39 -21.01 -15.38
C ALA A 832 13.85 -19.88 -14.45
N LEU A 833 13.49 -19.98 -13.16
CA LEU A 833 13.88 -19.00 -12.15
C LEU A 833 15.24 -19.32 -11.54
N PRO A 834 15.93 -18.35 -10.90
CA PRO A 834 17.33 -18.51 -10.51
C PRO A 834 17.62 -19.67 -9.55
N ASP A 835 16.67 -20.01 -8.68
CA ASP A 835 16.79 -21.12 -7.72
C ASP A 835 16.27 -22.47 -8.25
N GLY A 836 15.84 -22.50 -9.51
CA GLY A 836 15.34 -23.71 -10.19
C GLY A 836 13.92 -24.14 -9.80
N ARG A 837 13.23 -23.39 -8.92
CA ARG A 837 11.83 -23.70 -8.57
C ARG A 837 10.89 -23.25 -9.68
N THR A 838 9.90 -24.09 -9.96
CA THR A 838 8.77 -23.78 -10.85
C THR A 838 7.48 -23.57 -10.07
N ILE A 839 7.48 -23.86 -8.76
CA ILE A 839 6.34 -23.69 -7.86
C ILE A 839 6.84 -23.04 -6.57
N GLY A 840 6.13 -22.01 -6.11
CA GLY A 840 6.20 -21.49 -4.74
C GLY A 840 5.01 -21.99 -3.95
N TYR A 841 5.25 -22.99 -3.10
CA TYR A 841 4.25 -23.46 -2.16
C TYR A 841 4.03 -22.43 -1.03
N VAL A 842 2.79 -22.28 -0.59
CA VAL A 842 2.50 -21.74 0.74
C VAL A 842 2.70 -22.87 1.75
N GLU A 843 3.44 -22.63 2.82
CA GLU A 843 3.93 -23.71 3.70
C GLU A 843 3.42 -23.56 5.15
N ASN A 844 3.02 -24.64 5.80
CA ASN A 844 2.65 -24.67 7.22
C ASN A 844 1.61 -23.59 7.63
N VAL A 845 0.38 -23.72 7.11
CA VAL A 845 -0.75 -22.85 7.46
C VAL A 845 -1.73 -23.61 8.34
N SER A 846 -2.18 -23.01 9.45
CA SER A 846 -3.14 -23.62 10.36
C SER A 846 -4.31 -22.69 10.68
N PHE A 847 -5.53 -23.22 10.67
CA PHE A 847 -6.76 -22.59 11.13
C PHE A 847 -7.32 -23.39 12.31
N GLU A 848 -7.48 -22.75 13.47
CA GLU A 848 -8.04 -23.36 14.69
C GLU A 848 -9.23 -22.53 15.19
N ASN A 849 -10.37 -23.17 15.48
CA ASN A 849 -11.57 -22.47 16.00
C ASN A 849 -12.02 -21.31 15.08
N VAL A 850 -12.30 -21.63 13.81
CA VAL A 850 -12.76 -20.64 12.82
C VAL A 850 -14.17 -20.96 12.38
N ASN A 851 -15.07 -19.98 12.50
CA ASN A 851 -16.46 -20.10 12.06
C ASN A 851 -16.71 -19.22 10.82
N LEU A 852 -17.24 -19.81 9.76
CA LEU A 852 -17.47 -19.14 8.48
C LEU A 852 -18.93 -19.25 8.04
N LEU A 853 -19.62 -18.11 7.93
CA LEU A 853 -20.95 -17.98 7.33
C LEU A 853 -20.90 -17.07 6.10
N VAL A 854 -20.97 -17.65 4.90
CA VAL A 854 -20.99 -16.91 3.64
C VAL A 854 -22.40 -16.63 3.14
N LYS A 855 -22.56 -15.70 2.18
CA LYS A 855 -23.86 -15.47 1.54
C LYS A 855 -24.37 -16.64 0.70
N GLY A 856 -23.46 -17.38 0.06
CA GLY A 856 -23.79 -18.49 -0.83
C GLY A 856 -24.45 -18.03 -2.14
N GLY A 857 -25.12 -18.93 -2.86
CA GLY A 857 -25.84 -18.62 -4.11
C GLY A 857 -25.06 -18.90 -5.40
N ASN A 858 -23.93 -19.60 -5.34
CA ASN A 858 -23.23 -20.09 -6.52
C ASN A 858 -23.73 -21.48 -6.96
N SER A 859 -23.59 -21.74 -8.26
CA SER A 859 -24.11 -22.94 -8.91
C SER A 859 -23.10 -24.09 -8.87
N TYR A 860 -23.56 -25.31 -9.17
CA TYR A 860 -22.66 -26.46 -9.29
C TYR A 860 -21.61 -26.25 -10.40
N LYS A 861 -21.95 -25.52 -11.48
CA LYS A 861 -21.00 -25.16 -12.54
C LYS A 861 -19.80 -24.37 -12.00
N ASP A 862 -20.02 -23.51 -11.01
CA ASP A 862 -18.95 -22.71 -10.40
C ASP A 862 -17.95 -23.59 -9.63
N SER A 863 -18.35 -24.78 -9.17
CA SER A 863 -17.47 -25.74 -8.49
C SER A 863 -16.38 -26.32 -9.40
N GLN A 864 -16.57 -26.22 -10.72
CA GLN A 864 -15.67 -26.79 -11.72
C GLN A 864 -14.69 -25.75 -12.29
N VAL A 865 -14.73 -24.51 -11.79
CA VAL A 865 -13.84 -23.44 -12.25
C VAL A 865 -12.42 -23.70 -11.76
N SER A 866 -11.44 -23.48 -12.64
CA SER A 866 -10.02 -23.44 -12.28
C SER A 866 -9.53 -21.99 -12.34
N PRO A 867 -9.40 -21.31 -11.17
CA PRO A 867 -8.88 -19.95 -11.14
C PRO A 867 -7.49 -19.83 -11.78
N PRO A 868 -7.12 -18.68 -12.37
CA PRO A 868 -5.81 -18.52 -13.00
C PRO A 868 -4.66 -18.39 -11.98
N GLU A 869 -3.42 -18.49 -12.44
CA GLU A 869 -2.21 -18.08 -11.70
C GLU A 869 -2.03 -16.55 -11.70
N LEU A 870 -1.44 -16.03 -10.62
CA LEU A 870 -1.12 -14.61 -10.47
C LEU A 870 0.26 -14.29 -11.08
N GLY A 871 0.27 -13.91 -12.35
CA GLY A 871 1.45 -13.39 -13.05
C GLY A 871 1.81 -11.95 -12.65
N VAL A 872 2.74 -11.32 -13.39
CA VAL A 872 3.09 -9.91 -13.18
C VAL A 872 1.84 -9.03 -13.30
N GLY A 873 1.69 -8.06 -12.39
CA GLY A 873 0.56 -7.15 -12.40
C GLY A 873 -0.76 -7.72 -11.88
N LYS A 874 -0.78 -8.97 -11.39
CA LYS A 874 -1.95 -9.61 -10.77
C LYS A 874 -1.64 -9.98 -9.33
N TYR A 875 -2.46 -9.51 -8.41
CA TYR A 875 -2.31 -9.74 -6.96
C TYR A 875 -3.58 -9.40 -6.17
N ASN A 876 -4.71 -9.16 -6.86
CA ASN A 876 -5.98 -8.86 -6.23
C ASN A 876 -6.90 -10.07 -6.23
N VAL A 877 -7.82 -10.10 -5.28
CA VAL A 877 -8.87 -11.14 -5.14
C VAL A 877 -9.66 -11.30 -6.44
N ALA A 878 -9.94 -10.19 -7.13
CA ALA A 878 -10.68 -10.20 -8.39
C ALA A 878 -9.93 -10.91 -9.53
N ASP A 879 -8.60 -10.96 -9.47
CA ASP A 879 -7.77 -11.57 -10.52
C ASP A 879 -7.97 -13.10 -10.58
N PHE A 880 -8.45 -13.72 -9.50
CA PHE A 880 -8.80 -15.14 -9.44
C PHE A 880 -10.20 -15.44 -9.98
N GLY A 881 -11.04 -14.44 -10.28
CA GLY A 881 -12.41 -14.67 -10.75
C GLY A 881 -13.29 -15.38 -9.70
N VAL A 882 -14.02 -16.41 -10.12
CA VAL A 882 -14.86 -17.26 -9.26
C VAL A 882 -14.02 -18.44 -8.75
N GLN A 883 -14.15 -18.76 -7.46
CA GLN A 883 -13.45 -19.90 -6.85
C GLN A 883 -14.38 -21.12 -6.74
N PRO A 884 -13.84 -22.35 -6.82
CA PRO A 884 -14.61 -23.60 -6.84
C PRO A 884 -15.15 -24.02 -5.46
N SER A 885 -14.81 -23.30 -4.39
CA SER A 885 -15.37 -23.49 -3.05
C SER A 885 -16.20 -22.30 -2.59
N TYR A 886 -17.15 -22.54 -1.70
CA TYR A 886 -17.74 -21.48 -0.88
C TYR A 886 -16.99 -21.29 0.46
N GLY A 887 -16.34 -22.34 0.97
CA GLY A 887 -15.62 -22.35 2.25
C GLY A 887 -14.15 -21.98 2.11
N PHE A 888 -13.25 -22.92 1.83
CA PHE A 888 -11.83 -22.67 1.63
C PHE A 888 -11.33 -23.22 0.30
N TRP A 889 -10.65 -22.38 -0.48
CA TRP A 889 -9.91 -22.79 -1.66
C TRP A 889 -8.42 -22.69 -1.40
N ALA A 890 -7.73 -23.83 -1.47
CA ALA A 890 -6.29 -23.92 -1.31
C ALA A 890 -5.66 -24.49 -2.59
N ARG A 891 -4.63 -23.80 -3.11
CA ARG A 891 -3.82 -24.26 -4.24
C ARG A 891 -2.32 -24.13 -3.98
N HIS A 892 -1.53 -25.12 -4.37
CA HIS A 892 -0.07 -25.13 -4.18
C HIS A 892 0.30 -24.88 -2.70
N VAL A 893 -0.17 -25.75 -1.81
CA VAL A 893 0.08 -25.64 -0.36
C VAL A 893 0.77 -26.90 0.15
N ASP A 894 1.79 -26.75 1.00
CA ASP A 894 2.46 -27.85 1.68
C ASP A 894 2.37 -27.68 3.21
N GLY A 895 1.59 -28.52 3.87
CA GLY A 895 1.30 -28.38 5.30
C GLY A 895 0.13 -27.42 5.54
N LEU A 896 -1.09 -27.96 5.55
CA LEU A 896 -2.32 -27.20 5.79
C LEU A 896 -3.19 -27.90 6.82
N SER A 897 -3.52 -27.25 7.95
CA SER A 897 -4.35 -27.86 8.98
C SER A 897 -5.58 -27.04 9.33
N PHE A 898 -6.74 -27.69 9.43
CA PHE A 898 -7.97 -27.14 9.96
C PHE A 898 -8.37 -27.93 11.21
N THR A 899 -8.61 -27.25 12.32
CA THR A 899 -9.06 -27.88 13.58
C THR A 899 -10.23 -27.12 14.16
N ASN A 900 -11.35 -27.81 14.37
CA ASN A 900 -12.59 -27.19 14.88
C ASN A 900 -13.03 -26.01 14.00
N VAL A 901 -13.27 -26.29 12.72
CA VAL A 901 -13.65 -25.28 11.72
C VAL A 901 -15.06 -25.54 11.23
N THR A 902 -15.86 -24.47 11.11
CA THR A 902 -17.22 -24.56 10.56
C THR A 902 -17.35 -23.74 9.28
N THR A 903 -18.02 -24.32 8.27
CA THR A 903 -18.32 -23.63 7.00
C THR A 903 -19.80 -23.77 6.68
N ASN A 904 -20.48 -22.64 6.52
CA ASN A 904 -21.91 -22.55 6.29
C ASN A 904 -22.22 -21.45 5.26
N PHE A 905 -23.43 -21.49 4.71
CA PHE A 905 -23.97 -20.49 3.80
C PHE A 905 -25.38 -20.05 4.20
N GLU A 906 -25.73 -18.79 3.96
CA GLU A 906 -27.08 -18.25 4.17
C GLU A 906 -28.07 -18.73 3.09
N SER A 907 -27.63 -18.69 1.83
CA SER A 907 -28.36 -19.23 0.66
C SER A 907 -27.61 -20.42 0.08
N ASN A 908 -28.33 -21.39 -0.51
CA ASN A 908 -27.72 -22.57 -1.10
C ASN A 908 -26.51 -22.24 -1.98
N ASP A 909 -25.38 -22.90 -1.75
CA ASP A 909 -24.19 -22.82 -2.58
C ASP A 909 -23.78 -24.24 -2.96
N ASP A 910 -23.78 -24.53 -4.27
CA ASP A 910 -23.49 -25.86 -4.79
C ASP A 910 -21.99 -26.10 -5.03
N ARG A 911 -21.13 -25.15 -4.64
CA ARG A 911 -19.68 -25.35 -4.60
C ARG A 911 -19.27 -26.22 -3.40
N TYR A 912 -18.03 -26.71 -3.43
CA TYR A 912 -17.50 -27.48 -2.31
C TYR A 912 -17.26 -26.59 -1.09
N ALA A 913 -17.33 -27.16 0.10
CA ALA A 913 -16.87 -26.48 1.31
C ALA A 913 -15.34 -26.31 1.27
N PHE A 914 -14.61 -27.34 0.83
CA PHE A 914 -13.16 -27.30 0.67
C PHE A 914 -12.74 -27.78 -0.72
N VAL A 915 -11.83 -27.06 -1.36
CA VAL A 915 -11.12 -27.51 -2.57
C VAL A 915 -9.62 -27.43 -2.31
N LEU A 916 -8.94 -28.57 -2.42
CA LEU A 916 -7.50 -28.71 -2.24
C LEU A 916 -6.85 -29.12 -3.57
N ASP A 917 -6.25 -28.18 -4.30
CA ASP A 917 -5.61 -28.38 -5.62
C ASP A 917 -4.07 -28.29 -5.53
N ASP A 918 -3.34 -29.36 -5.83
CA ASP A 918 -1.89 -29.48 -5.56
C ASP A 918 -1.53 -29.14 -4.10
N VAL A 919 -2.27 -29.74 -3.18
CA VAL A 919 -2.02 -29.63 -1.74
C VAL A 919 -1.34 -30.90 -1.22
N LYS A 920 -0.33 -30.70 -0.37
CA LYS A 920 0.46 -31.75 0.26
C LYS A 920 0.36 -31.65 1.76
N ASN A 921 0.34 -32.79 2.45
CA ASN A 921 0.41 -32.87 3.91
C ASN A 921 -0.70 -32.04 4.59
N ALA A 922 -1.96 -32.26 4.21
CA ALA A 922 -3.09 -31.55 4.81
C ALA A 922 -3.85 -32.39 5.84
N GLU A 923 -4.42 -31.71 6.83
CA GLU A 923 -5.22 -32.31 7.88
C GLU A 923 -6.50 -31.50 8.13
N LEU A 924 -7.65 -32.15 7.98
CA LEU A 924 -8.96 -31.61 8.36
C LEU A 924 -9.48 -32.42 9.54
N ASP A 925 -9.48 -31.83 10.74
CA ASP A 925 -9.93 -32.48 11.98
C ASP A 925 -11.09 -31.69 12.61
N THR A 926 -12.19 -32.38 12.89
CA THR A 926 -13.36 -31.76 13.53
C THR A 926 -13.90 -30.60 12.69
N VAL A 927 -14.07 -30.83 11.39
CA VAL A 927 -14.64 -29.85 10.46
C VAL A 927 -16.13 -30.13 10.26
N THR A 928 -16.96 -29.10 10.42
CA THR A 928 -18.42 -29.19 10.20
C THR A 928 -18.84 -28.31 9.02
N MET A 929 -19.43 -28.93 8.00
CA MET A 929 -19.74 -28.29 6.71
C MET A 929 -21.24 -28.28 6.41
N VAL A 930 -21.65 -27.54 5.38
CA VAL A 930 -22.97 -27.70 4.74
C VAL A 930 -22.80 -28.15 3.30
N ARG A 931 -23.54 -29.20 2.92
CA ARG A 931 -23.59 -29.70 1.55
C ARG A 931 -24.62 -28.91 0.74
N GLY A 932 -24.21 -28.43 -0.43
CA GLY A 932 -25.11 -27.81 -1.40
C GLY A 932 -26.14 -28.79 -1.94
N LYS A 933 -27.33 -28.30 -2.29
CA LYS A 933 -28.46 -29.13 -2.72
C LYS A 933 -28.15 -30.00 -3.96
N ASN A 934 -27.39 -29.45 -4.91
CA ASN A 934 -27.09 -30.12 -6.19
C ASN A 934 -25.66 -30.67 -6.25
N ASN A 935 -24.90 -30.59 -5.16
CA ASN A 935 -23.57 -31.18 -5.05
C ASN A 935 -23.60 -32.33 -4.05
N PRO A 936 -23.38 -33.58 -4.48
CA PRO A 936 -23.41 -34.72 -3.57
C PRO A 936 -22.23 -34.75 -2.58
N SER A 937 -21.20 -33.92 -2.79
CA SER A 937 -19.95 -33.92 -2.04
C SER A 937 -19.66 -32.55 -1.39
N VAL A 938 -18.80 -32.53 -0.37
CA VAL A 938 -18.42 -31.32 0.39
C VAL A 938 -16.93 -30.98 0.30
N VAL A 939 -16.07 -31.95 -0.02
CA VAL A 939 -14.62 -31.73 -0.18
C VAL A 939 -14.21 -32.24 -1.56
N GLU A 940 -13.39 -31.47 -2.28
CA GLU A 940 -12.72 -31.92 -3.50
C GLU A 940 -11.20 -31.90 -3.29
N LEU A 941 -10.55 -32.99 -3.70
CA LEU A 941 -9.09 -33.13 -3.76
C LEU A 941 -8.68 -33.24 -5.22
N LYS A 942 -7.63 -32.52 -5.62
CA LYS A 942 -7.07 -32.57 -6.98
C LYS A 942 -5.56 -32.45 -6.90
N ASN A 943 -4.82 -33.34 -7.58
CA ASN A 943 -3.35 -33.40 -7.49
C ASN A 943 -2.83 -33.42 -6.03
N ALA A 944 -3.62 -33.94 -5.08
CA ALA A 944 -3.35 -33.79 -3.66
C ALA A 944 -2.69 -35.06 -3.09
N SER A 945 -1.83 -34.91 -2.08
CA SER A 945 -1.13 -36.05 -1.47
C SER A 945 -0.99 -35.93 0.04
N ASN A 946 -1.01 -37.09 0.70
CA ASN A 946 -0.97 -37.20 2.16
C ASN A 946 -2.06 -36.35 2.85
N ILE A 947 -3.30 -36.51 2.39
CA ILE A 947 -4.46 -35.80 2.94
C ILE A 947 -5.13 -36.67 4.02
N ASN A 948 -5.38 -36.07 5.17
CA ASN A 948 -6.07 -36.68 6.29
C ASN A 948 -7.35 -35.90 6.60
N LEU A 949 -8.44 -36.62 6.78
CA LEU A 949 -9.75 -36.07 7.16
C LEU A 949 -10.27 -36.93 8.30
N ARG A 950 -10.60 -36.33 9.44
CA ARG A 950 -11.06 -37.09 10.61
C ARG A 950 -12.08 -36.32 11.44
N ASN A 951 -12.92 -37.05 12.16
CA ASN A 951 -13.91 -36.50 13.09
C ASN A 951 -14.82 -35.42 12.46
N SER A 952 -15.00 -35.45 11.14
CA SER A 952 -15.65 -34.38 10.38
C SER A 952 -17.03 -34.80 9.93
N ALA A 953 -17.91 -33.83 9.70
CA ALA A 953 -19.31 -34.08 9.37
C ALA A 953 -19.89 -32.95 8.52
N PHE A 954 -21.04 -33.20 7.90
CA PHE A 954 -21.75 -32.19 7.13
C PHE A 954 -23.27 -32.25 7.36
N TYR A 955 -23.92 -31.10 7.23
CA TYR A 955 -25.37 -30.98 7.16
C TYR A 955 -25.85 -30.97 5.71
N ASP A 956 -27.04 -31.50 5.46
CA ASP A 956 -27.68 -31.47 4.13
C ASP A 956 -28.50 -30.19 3.92
N GLY A 957 -27.98 -29.29 3.07
CA GLY A 957 -28.65 -28.08 2.59
C GLY A 957 -28.87 -26.97 3.62
N THR A 958 -28.98 -27.27 4.90
CA THR A 958 -29.23 -26.27 5.95
C THR A 958 -28.53 -26.65 7.24
N TRP A 959 -27.82 -25.67 7.82
CA TRP A 959 -27.13 -25.82 9.10
C TRP A 959 -28.05 -26.28 10.23
N GLY A 960 -27.57 -27.19 11.06
CA GLY A 960 -28.30 -27.70 12.23
C GLY A 960 -29.34 -28.77 11.94
N ASN A 961 -29.57 -29.16 10.67
CA ASN A 961 -30.45 -30.27 10.29
C ASN A 961 -29.79 -31.65 10.56
N ASN A 962 -29.93 -32.60 9.65
CA ASN A 962 -29.37 -33.95 9.77
C ASN A 962 -27.84 -33.91 9.62
N LEU A 963 -27.12 -33.96 10.74
CA LEU A 963 -25.67 -34.06 10.75
C LEU A 963 -25.24 -35.47 10.29
N THR A 964 -24.52 -35.53 9.19
CA THR A 964 -24.00 -36.77 8.62
C THR A 964 -22.49 -36.84 8.86
N PRO A 965 -21.99 -37.87 9.58
CA PRO A 965 -20.55 -38.10 9.70
C PRO A 965 -19.92 -38.34 8.32
N LEU A 966 -18.79 -37.71 8.07
CA LEU A 966 -17.95 -37.98 6.90
C LEU A 966 -16.96 -39.09 7.26
N GLU A 967 -16.68 -39.99 6.32
CA GLU A 967 -15.74 -41.09 6.56
C GLU A 967 -14.33 -40.55 6.83
N ASP A 968 -13.65 -41.12 7.82
CA ASP A 968 -12.26 -40.79 8.11
C ASP A 968 -11.35 -41.26 6.96
N LEU A 969 -10.56 -40.33 6.43
CA LEU A 969 -9.57 -40.59 5.40
C LEU A 969 -8.17 -40.45 6.00
N THR A 970 -7.29 -41.40 5.69
CA THR A 970 -5.90 -41.38 6.16
C THR A 970 -4.94 -41.54 4.99
N ASN A 971 -3.97 -40.62 4.88
CA ASN A 971 -2.91 -40.61 3.86
C ASN A 971 -3.44 -40.71 2.41
N VAL A 972 -4.55 -40.04 2.10
CA VAL A 972 -5.14 -40.06 0.75
C VAL A 972 -4.24 -39.33 -0.24
N THR A 973 -4.10 -39.90 -1.44
CA THR A 973 -3.37 -39.31 -2.58
C THR A 973 -4.17 -39.49 -3.85
N VAL A 974 -4.33 -38.42 -4.62
CA VAL A 974 -5.12 -38.38 -5.86
C VAL A 974 -4.36 -37.65 -6.96
N SER A 975 -4.39 -38.17 -8.18
CA SER A 975 -3.79 -37.52 -9.37
C SER A 975 -4.77 -36.66 -10.15
N ASP A 976 -6.07 -36.90 -10.00
CA ASP A 976 -7.16 -36.21 -10.68
C ASP A 976 -8.17 -35.73 -9.63
N ALA A 977 -9.17 -34.95 -10.06
CA ALA A 977 -10.22 -34.48 -9.17
C ALA A 977 -11.00 -35.66 -8.57
N GLN A 978 -11.12 -35.69 -7.25
CA GLN A 978 -11.90 -36.66 -6.49
C GLN A 978 -12.63 -35.97 -5.34
N ALA A 979 -13.95 -36.15 -5.29
CA ALA A 979 -14.81 -35.51 -4.30
C ALA A 979 -15.27 -36.46 -3.18
N TYR A 980 -15.57 -35.90 -2.00
CA TYR A 980 -15.92 -36.62 -0.76
C TYR A 980 -17.17 -36.03 -0.07
N PRO A 981 -18.12 -36.86 0.41
CA PRO A 981 -18.16 -38.31 0.18
C PRO A 981 -18.22 -38.62 -1.32
N PRO A 982 -17.65 -39.75 -1.77
CA PRO A 982 -17.64 -40.09 -3.18
C PRO A 982 -19.08 -40.24 -3.68
N ILE A 983 -19.30 -39.84 -4.93
CA ILE A 983 -20.57 -40.07 -5.60
C ILE A 983 -20.80 -41.58 -5.66
N VAL A 984 -21.77 -42.06 -4.89
CA VAL A 984 -22.15 -43.47 -4.90
C VAL A 984 -22.92 -43.73 -6.18
N LYS A 985 -22.27 -44.42 -7.12
CA LYS A 985 -22.93 -44.92 -8.34
C LYS A 985 -23.92 -46.01 -7.94
N ASP A 986 -25.21 -45.75 -8.12
CA ASP A 986 -26.23 -46.79 -8.00
C ASP A 986 -26.55 -47.29 -9.41
N PRO A 987 -26.22 -48.54 -9.77
CA PRO A 987 -26.52 -49.06 -11.11
C PRO A 987 -28.03 -49.11 -11.41
N HIS A 988 -28.90 -48.93 -10.40
CA HIS A 988 -30.35 -48.81 -10.57
C HIS A 988 -30.84 -47.34 -10.65
N SER A 989 -29.93 -46.36 -10.56
CA SER A 989 -30.25 -44.94 -10.61
C SER A 989 -30.85 -44.54 -11.96
N THR A 990 -32.01 -43.89 -11.88
CA THR A 990 -32.70 -43.29 -13.03
C THR A 990 -32.78 -41.77 -12.92
N ALA A 991 -32.07 -41.20 -11.92
CA ALA A 991 -32.04 -39.77 -11.71
C ALA A 991 -31.18 -39.09 -12.78
N ILE A 992 -31.75 -38.06 -13.39
CA ILE A 992 -31.11 -37.25 -14.43
C ILE A 992 -30.95 -35.80 -13.99
N GLN A 993 -29.99 -35.12 -14.59
CA GLN A 993 -29.76 -33.68 -14.57
C GLN A 993 -29.52 -33.17 -15.99
N LEU A 994 -29.59 -31.86 -16.19
CA LEU A 994 -29.17 -31.24 -17.44
C LEU A 994 -27.65 -31.28 -17.56
N LYS A 995 -27.13 -31.46 -18.77
CA LYS A 995 -25.69 -31.34 -19.04
C LYS A 995 -25.21 -29.91 -18.84
N GLN A 996 -23.97 -29.80 -18.38
CA GLN A 996 -23.30 -28.54 -18.06
C GLN A 996 -23.20 -27.55 -19.24
N ASP A 997 -23.05 -28.06 -20.47
CA ASP A 997 -22.99 -27.25 -21.70
C ASP A 997 -24.11 -27.64 -22.69
N GLY A 998 -24.69 -26.64 -23.34
CA GLY A 998 -25.49 -26.82 -24.56
C GLY A 998 -26.88 -27.42 -24.36
N HIS A 999 -27.69 -26.89 -23.44
CA HIS A 999 -29.09 -27.31 -23.24
C HIS A 999 -30.13 -26.34 -23.84
N GLU A 1000 -29.88 -25.81 -25.04
CA GLU A 1000 -30.74 -24.82 -25.73
C GLU A 1000 -32.16 -25.32 -26.05
N ASN A 1001 -32.38 -26.63 -25.97
CA ASN A 1001 -33.67 -27.26 -26.27
C ASN A 1001 -34.45 -27.68 -25.03
N VAL A 1002 -33.89 -27.52 -23.81
CA VAL A 1002 -34.55 -27.87 -22.55
C VAL A 1002 -34.66 -26.63 -21.66
N THR A 1003 -35.88 -26.18 -21.41
CA THR A 1003 -36.15 -24.97 -20.62
C THR A 1003 -36.29 -25.23 -19.12
N SER A 1004 -36.67 -26.45 -18.72
CA SER A 1004 -36.64 -26.88 -17.31
C SER A 1004 -36.64 -28.39 -17.15
N LEU A 1005 -36.08 -28.87 -16.04
CA LEU A 1005 -36.15 -30.25 -15.58
C LEU A 1005 -36.56 -30.25 -14.10
N ASP A 1006 -37.78 -30.67 -13.82
CA ASP A 1006 -38.28 -30.90 -12.46
C ASP A 1006 -38.19 -32.39 -12.15
N THR A 1007 -37.16 -32.76 -11.40
CA THR A 1007 -36.91 -34.14 -11.00
C THR A 1007 -37.87 -34.65 -9.93
N GLY A 1008 -38.54 -33.76 -9.18
CA GLY A 1008 -39.52 -34.12 -8.16
C GLY A 1008 -40.86 -34.53 -8.79
N SER A 1009 -41.33 -33.77 -9.78
CA SER A 1009 -42.53 -34.10 -10.54
C SER A 1009 -42.27 -34.97 -11.78
N ARG A 1010 -41.00 -35.23 -12.10
CA ARG A 1010 -40.54 -35.94 -13.31
C ARG A 1010 -41.08 -35.30 -14.57
N VAL A 1011 -40.89 -33.99 -14.71
CA VAL A 1011 -41.29 -33.22 -15.89
C VAL A 1011 -40.06 -32.60 -16.52
N VAL A 1012 -39.93 -32.80 -17.83
CA VAL A 1012 -38.95 -32.09 -18.67
C VAL A 1012 -39.73 -31.14 -19.56
N THR A 1013 -39.38 -29.86 -19.54
CA THR A 1013 -39.94 -28.87 -20.46
C THR A 1013 -38.94 -28.58 -21.56
N THR A 1014 -39.35 -28.71 -22.83
CA THR A 1014 -38.50 -28.45 -24.00
C THR A 1014 -38.99 -27.27 -24.81
N VAL A 1015 -38.11 -26.73 -25.65
CA VAL A 1015 -38.45 -25.69 -26.63
C VAL A 1015 -39.35 -26.27 -27.72
N LEU A 1016 -40.21 -25.44 -28.31
CA LEU A 1016 -41.03 -25.83 -29.46
C LEU A 1016 -40.13 -26.18 -30.64
N GLY A 1017 -40.32 -27.36 -31.23
CA GLY A 1017 -39.51 -27.81 -32.37
C GLY A 1017 -38.33 -28.70 -32.01
N SER A 1018 -38.04 -28.91 -30.73
CA SER A 1018 -36.99 -29.83 -30.31
C SER A 1018 -37.32 -31.27 -30.70
N THR A 1019 -36.29 -32.03 -31.09
CA THR A 1019 -36.38 -33.46 -31.41
C THR A 1019 -36.05 -34.34 -30.21
N ALA A 1020 -36.31 -35.66 -30.34
CA ALA A 1020 -35.90 -36.63 -29.33
C ALA A 1020 -34.37 -36.64 -29.10
N ALA A 1021 -33.57 -36.45 -30.16
CA ALA A 1021 -32.11 -36.32 -30.05
C ALA A 1021 -31.70 -35.07 -29.29
N ASP A 1022 -32.36 -33.93 -29.56
CA ASP A 1022 -32.07 -32.68 -28.88
C ASP A 1022 -32.26 -32.79 -27.37
N LEU A 1023 -33.32 -33.46 -26.92
CA LEU A 1023 -33.52 -33.69 -25.49
C LEU A 1023 -32.48 -34.67 -24.91
N THR A 1024 -32.33 -35.84 -25.52
CA THR A 1024 -31.51 -36.92 -24.95
C THR A 1024 -30.01 -36.61 -24.92
N THR A 1025 -29.54 -35.70 -25.79
CA THR A 1025 -28.14 -35.25 -25.78
C THR A 1025 -27.86 -34.19 -24.71
N GLN A 1026 -28.87 -33.57 -24.14
CA GLN A 1026 -28.79 -32.43 -23.20
C GLN A 1026 -29.01 -32.82 -21.73
N ILE A 1027 -29.14 -34.12 -21.45
CA ILE A 1027 -29.32 -34.68 -20.11
C ILE A 1027 -28.24 -35.72 -19.79
N GLU A 1028 -27.97 -35.93 -18.50
CA GLU A 1028 -27.04 -36.94 -18.01
C GLU A 1028 -27.46 -37.47 -16.63
N SER A 1029 -26.86 -38.58 -16.18
CA SER A 1029 -27.09 -39.14 -14.85
C SER A 1029 -26.60 -38.20 -13.76
N THR A 1030 -27.30 -38.13 -12.61
CA THR A 1030 -26.84 -37.35 -11.45
C THR A 1030 -25.64 -37.96 -10.72
N ASP A 1031 -25.39 -39.25 -10.89
CA ASP A 1031 -24.36 -40.00 -10.16
C ASP A 1031 -23.21 -40.52 -11.06
N GLY A 1032 -23.22 -40.17 -12.36
CA GLY A 1032 -22.22 -40.60 -13.33
C GLY A 1032 -22.33 -42.08 -13.76
N THR A 1033 -23.50 -42.71 -13.55
CA THR A 1033 -23.81 -44.05 -14.08
C THR A 1033 -24.13 -44.00 -15.57
N ALA A 1034 -23.80 -45.07 -16.31
CA ALA A 1034 -24.13 -45.14 -17.73
C ALA A 1034 -25.62 -45.43 -17.94
N GLN A 1035 -26.44 -44.38 -17.96
CA GLN A 1035 -27.86 -44.46 -18.32
C GLN A 1035 -28.06 -44.48 -19.85
N SER A 1036 -29.20 -45.00 -20.29
CA SER A 1036 -29.66 -44.85 -21.67
C SER A 1036 -31.01 -44.16 -21.73
N TYR A 1037 -31.19 -43.34 -22.77
CA TYR A 1037 -32.34 -42.46 -22.93
C TYR A 1037 -33.11 -42.82 -24.19
N ALA A 1038 -34.43 -42.91 -24.09
CA ALA A 1038 -35.33 -43.07 -25.23
C ALA A 1038 -36.54 -42.16 -25.06
N VAL A 1039 -37.16 -41.74 -26.15
CA VAL A 1039 -38.43 -40.99 -26.11
C VAL A 1039 -39.53 -41.88 -26.68
N ALA A 1040 -40.68 -41.89 -26.03
CA ALA A 1040 -41.87 -42.59 -26.49
C ALA A 1040 -43.08 -41.65 -26.61
N ASP A 1041 -43.97 -41.94 -27.55
CA ASP A 1041 -45.26 -41.25 -27.68
C ASP A 1041 -46.20 -41.59 -26.48
N PRO A 1042 -47.35 -40.91 -26.32
CA PRO A 1042 -48.29 -41.18 -25.23
C PRO A 1042 -48.87 -42.61 -25.21
N ASP A 1043 -48.77 -43.36 -26.33
CA ASP A 1043 -49.18 -44.77 -26.45
C ASP A 1043 -48.02 -45.73 -26.11
N GLY A 1044 -46.84 -45.22 -25.75
CA GLY A 1044 -45.64 -46.00 -25.41
C GLY A 1044 -44.83 -46.49 -26.61
N ARG A 1045 -45.04 -45.95 -27.83
CA ARG A 1045 -44.25 -46.32 -29.02
C ARG A 1045 -42.98 -45.47 -29.11
N PRO A 1046 -41.81 -46.05 -29.37
CA PRO A 1046 -40.55 -45.30 -29.43
C PRO A 1046 -40.52 -44.31 -30.61
N LYS A 1047 -40.05 -43.09 -30.35
CA LYS A 1047 -39.79 -42.05 -31.35
C LYS A 1047 -38.36 -42.16 -31.88
N SER A 1048 -38.16 -41.90 -33.18
CA SER A 1048 -36.82 -41.82 -33.78
C SER A 1048 -36.09 -40.56 -33.29
N ALA A 1049 -34.75 -40.58 -33.35
CA ALA A 1049 -33.91 -39.45 -32.96
C ALA A 1049 -34.37 -38.10 -33.55
N ASP A 1050 -34.71 -38.06 -34.84
CA ASP A 1050 -35.12 -36.85 -35.55
C ASP A 1050 -36.62 -36.49 -35.39
N ALA A 1051 -37.38 -37.26 -34.61
CA ALA A 1051 -38.81 -36.97 -34.43
C ALA A 1051 -39.00 -35.79 -33.46
N LEU A 1052 -39.84 -34.84 -33.84
CA LEU A 1052 -40.24 -33.72 -33.00
C LEU A 1052 -40.90 -34.20 -31.71
N LEU A 1053 -40.64 -33.52 -30.60
CA LEU A 1053 -41.29 -33.76 -29.32
C LEU A 1053 -42.71 -33.17 -29.32
N ASP A 1054 -43.62 -33.85 -28.63
CA ASP A 1054 -44.98 -33.40 -28.38
C ASP A 1054 -45.27 -33.39 -26.87
N THR A 1055 -46.11 -32.45 -26.41
CA THR A 1055 -46.55 -32.45 -25.01
C THR A 1055 -47.32 -33.73 -24.69
N GLY A 1056 -46.82 -34.50 -23.73
CA GLY A 1056 -47.37 -35.81 -23.38
C GLY A 1056 -46.47 -36.98 -23.79
N ASP A 1057 -45.43 -36.76 -24.61
CA ASP A 1057 -44.37 -37.74 -24.81
C ASP A 1057 -43.68 -38.06 -23.47
N ALA A 1058 -43.03 -39.22 -23.38
CA ALA A 1058 -42.28 -39.66 -22.22
C ALA A 1058 -40.81 -39.86 -22.57
N LEU A 1059 -39.92 -39.21 -21.82
CA LEU A 1059 -38.50 -39.56 -21.77
C LEU A 1059 -38.34 -40.77 -20.84
N VAL A 1060 -38.00 -41.90 -21.42
CA VAL A 1060 -37.70 -43.15 -20.71
C VAL A 1060 -36.21 -43.18 -20.41
N VAL A 1061 -35.87 -43.09 -19.12
CA VAL A 1061 -34.51 -43.26 -18.60
C VAL A 1061 -34.36 -44.71 -18.15
N THR A 1062 -33.42 -45.45 -18.74
CA THR A 1062 -33.04 -46.79 -18.28
C THR A 1062 -31.70 -46.70 -17.56
N ALA A 1063 -31.66 -47.23 -16.34
CA ALA A 1063 -30.46 -47.26 -15.52
C ALA A 1063 -29.36 -48.16 -16.11
N GLU A 1064 -28.16 -48.08 -15.53
CA GLU A 1064 -26.98 -48.85 -15.97
C GLU A 1064 -27.17 -50.37 -15.83
N ASP A 1065 -28.00 -50.83 -14.90
CA ASP A 1065 -28.40 -52.24 -14.75
C ASP A 1065 -29.17 -52.80 -15.97
N GLY A 1066 -29.63 -51.93 -16.87
CA GLY A 1066 -30.44 -52.27 -18.04
C GLY A 1066 -31.89 -52.69 -17.74
N THR A 1067 -32.30 -52.72 -16.47
CA THR A 1067 -33.61 -53.22 -16.02
C THR A 1067 -34.46 -52.18 -15.32
N THR A 1068 -33.86 -51.27 -14.56
CA THR A 1068 -34.58 -50.22 -13.83
C THR A 1068 -34.89 -49.05 -14.75
N ARG A 1069 -36.14 -48.56 -14.72
CA ARG A 1069 -36.62 -47.49 -15.62
C ARG A 1069 -37.42 -46.43 -14.89
N ALA A 1070 -37.29 -45.18 -15.34
CA ALA A 1070 -38.17 -44.09 -14.97
C ALA A 1070 -38.65 -43.33 -16.21
N GLU A 1071 -39.83 -42.75 -16.11
CA GLU A 1071 -40.43 -41.93 -17.16
C GLU A 1071 -40.53 -40.49 -16.67
N TYR A 1072 -40.06 -39.56 -17.51
CA TYR A 1072 -40.22 -38.13 -17.35
C TYR A 1072 -41.20 -37.64 -18.40
N ARG A 1073 -42.27 -36.99 -17.97
CA ARG A 1073 -43.26 -36.41 -18.87
C ARG A 1073 -42.65 -35.21 -19.59
N ILE A 1074 -42.70 -35.21 -20.91
CA ILE A 1074 -42.24 -34.11 -21.75
C ILE A 1074 -43.39 -33.11 -21.92
N VAL A 1075 -43.08 -31.85 -21.65
CA VAL A 1075 -43.94 -30.70 -21.93
C VAL A 1075 -43.22 -29.84 -22.95
N VAL A 1076 -43.81 -29.66 -24.12
CA VAL A 1076 -43.26 -28.76 -25.12
C VAL A 1076 -43.86 -27.39 -24.90
N SER A 1077 -43.00 -26.39 -24.69
CA SER A 1077 -43.45 -25.00 -24.58
C SER A 1077 -44.24 -24.62 -25.85
N PRO A 1078 -45.44 -24.02 -25.74
CA PRO A 1078 -46.12 -23.49 -26.91
C PRO A 1078 -45.46 -22.22 -27.44
N ASP A 1079 -44.58 -21.61 -26.65
CA ASP A 1079 -43.96 -20.32 -26.93
C ASP A 1079 -42.59 -20.51 -27.60
N LEU A 1080 -42.41 -19.81 -28.72
CA LEU A 1080 -41.12 -19.50 -29.31
C LEU A 1080 -40.80 -18.03 -28.99
N VAL A 1081 -39.76 -17.80 -28.18
CA VAL A 1081 -39.31 -16.46 -27.78
C VAL A 1081 -37.96 -16.16 -28.41
N ILE A 1082 -37.81 -14.98 -28.97
CA ILE A 1082 -36.62 -14.51 -29.66
C ILE A 1082 -36.22 -13.20 -29.00
N GLU A 1083 -35.21 -13.28 -28.16
CA GLU A 1083 -34.71 -12.16 -27.38
C GLU A 1083 -33.92 -11.21 -28.30
N GLY A 1084 -34.29 -9.94 -28.35
CA GLY A 1084 -33.73 -8.95 -29.26
C GLY A 1084 -32.23 -8.78 -29.09
N GLU A 1085 -31.73 -8.88 -27.87
CA GLU A 1085 -30.31 -8.77 -27.55
C GLU A 1085 -29.46 -9.92 -28.12
N SER A 1086 -30.07 -11.09 -28.33
CA SER A 1086 -29.42 -12.23 -28.97
C SER A 1086 -29.28 -12.07 -30.49
N GLN A 1087 -29.94 -11.05 -31.08
CA GLN A 1087 -30.09 -10.91 -32.54
C GLN A 1087 -29.26 -9.79 -33.17
N LEU A 1088 -28.30 -9.17 -32.46
CA LEU A 1088 -27.49 -8.05 -32.97
C LEU A 1088 -26.82 -8.35 -34.32
N GLY A 1089 -26.37 -9.60 -34.52
CA GLY A 1089 -25.67 -10.05 -35.73
C GLY A 1089 -26.56 -10.65 -36.83
N SER A 1090 -27.83 -10.95 -36.55
CA SER A 1090 -28.74 -11.69 -37.44
C SER A 1090 -29.87 -10.83 -38.01
N VAL A 1091 -30.13 -9.65 -37.46
CA VAL A 1091 -31.20 -8.73 -37.91
C VAL A 1091 -30.83 -8.05 -39.23
N GLU A 1092 -31.69 -8.20 -40.23
CA GLU A 1092 -31.63 -7.43 -41.45
C GLU A 1092 -32.09 -5.99 -41.20
N LYS A 1093 -31.48 -5.03 -41.87
CA LYS A 1093 -31.71 -3.60 -41.62
C LYS A 1093 -31.51 -2.77 -42.86
N SER A 1094 -32.30 -1.72 -42.98
CA SER A 1094 -32.09 -0.68 -43.98
C SER A 1094 -31.34 0.55 -43.43
N VAL A 1095 -31.06 0.56 -42.12
CA VAL A 1095 -30.30 1.60 -41.41
C VAL A 1095 -28.84 1.20 -41.10
N PRO A 1096 -27.89 2.16 -40.96
CA PRO A 1096 -26.47 1.84 -40.84
C PRO A 1096 -26.09 1.12 -39.53
N THR A 1097 -26.70 1.44 -38.39
CA THR A 1097 -26.25 0.94 -37.08
C THR A 1097 -27.40 0.45 -36.21
N ILE A 1098 -27.19 -0.70 -35.57
CA ILE A 1098 -28.01 -1.25 -34.48
C ILE A 1098 -27.06 -1.53 -33.33
N THR A 1099 -27.50 -1.30 -32.10
CA THR A 1099 -26.71 -1.50 -30.88
C THR A 1099 -27.52 -2.27 -29.85
N LEU A 1100 -26.83 -2.98 -28.96
CA LEU A 1100 -27.42 -3.42 -27.71
C LEU A 1100 -27.43 -2.27 -26.72
N SER A 1101 -28.51 -2.17 -25.95
CA SER A 1101 -28.63 -1.17 -24.90
C SER A 1101 -29.22 -1.83 -23.68
N THR A 1102 -28.68 -1.47 -22.51
CA THR A 1102 -29.12 -2.04 -21.23
C THR A 1102 -29.87 -0.98 -20.44
N SER A 1103 -31.01 -1.37 -19.87
CA SER A 1103 -31.80 -0.50 -19.01
C SER A 1103 -31.08 -0.26 -17.68
N SER A 1104 -30.85 1.01 -17.34
CA SER A 1104 -30.24 1.42 -16.06
C SER A 1104 -31.12 1.14 -14.84
N THR A 1105 -32.39 0.74 -15.03
CA THR A 1105 -33.34 0.51 -13.94
C THR A 1105 -33.46 -0.96 -13.53
N ASN A 1106 -33.33 -1.88 -14.48
CA ASN A 1106 -33.56 -3.31 -14.24
C ASN A 1106 -32.58 -4.23 -14.98
N GLY A 1107 -31.55 -3.70 -15.63
CA GLY A 1107 -30.49 -4.50 -16.26
C GLY A 1107 -30.90 -5.24 -17.53
N ILE A 1108 -32.16 -5.14 -17.98
CA ILE A 1108 -32.65 -5.82 -19.18
C ILE A 1108 -31.98 -5.20 -20.41
N ALA A 1109 -31.37 -6.04 -21.25
CA ALA A 1109 -30.78 -5.67 -22.52
C ALA A 1109 -31.83 -5.77 -23.62
N TYR A 1110 -31.78 -4.87 -24.59
CA TYR A 1110 -32.71 -4.87 -25.73
C TYR A 1110 -32.00 -4.38 -26.99
N LEU A 1111 -32.57 -4.71 -28.16
CA LEU A 1111 -32.08 -4.26 -29.45
C LEU A 1111 -32.58 -2.83 -29.74
N GLN A 1112 -31.67 -1.93 -30.12
CA GLN A 1112 -32.01 -0.56 -30.48
C GLN A 1112 -31.42 -0.16 -31.83
N ALA A 1113 -32.30 0.23 -32.76
CA ALA A 1113 -31.93 0.98 -33.96
C ALA A 1113 -32.19 2.46 -33.70
N SER A 1114 -31.13 3.28 -33.67
CA SER A 1114 -31.22 4.69 -33.29
C SER A 1114 -31.45 5.58 -34.50
N SER A 1115 -32.28 6.62 -34.35
CA SER A 1115 -32.52 7.64 -35.39
C SER A 1115 -33.01 7.08 -36.74
N VAL A 1116 -33.95 6.14 -36.71
CA VAL A 1116 -34.54 5.51 -37.90
C VAL A 1116 -35.44 6.52 -38.63
N PRO A 1117 -35.17 6.85 -39.92
CA PRO A 1117 -36.04 7.69 -40.74
C PRO A 1117 -37.40 7.01 -41.02
N ALA A 1118 -38.43 7.82 -41.34
CA ALA A 1118 -39.71 7.25 -41.77
C ALA A 1118 -39.55 6.46 -43.09
N GLY A 1119 -40.08 5.24 -43.14
CA GLY A 1119 -39.95 4.29 -44.25
C GLY A 1119 -38.75 3.33 -44.14
N GLU A 1120 -37.85 3.54 -43.18
CA GLU A 1120 -36.72 2.66 -42.89
C GLU A 1120 -37.08 1.64 -41.80
N TRP A 1121 -36.41 0.49 -41.79
CA TRP A 1121 -36.84 -0.68 -41.04
C TRP A 1121 -35.70 -1.58 -40.52
N ILE A 1122 -36.06 -2.43 -39.56
CA ILE A 1122 -35.30 -3.61 -39.13
C ILE A 1122 -36.16 -4.87 -39.26
N GLN A 1123 -35.57 -6.03 -39.50
CA GLN A 1123 -36.30 -7.28 -39.75
C GLN A 1123 -35.61 -8.47 -39.09
N PHE A 1124 -36.41 -9.25 -38.38
CA PHE A 1124 -36.02 -10.53 -37.81
C PHE A 1124 -36.44 -11.62 -38.79
N ASN A 1125 -35.51 -12.49 -39.18
CA ASN A 1125 -35.86 -13.72 -39.88
C ASN A 1125 -36.08 -14.79 -38.81
N VAL A 1126 -37.35 -15.10 -38.54
CA VAL A 1126 -37.77 -15.97 -37.46
C VAL A 1126 -37.93 -17.38 -37.99
N ASP A 1127 -37.20 -18.34 -37.42
CA ASP A 1127 -37.38 -19.75 -37.74
C ASP A 1127 -38.63 -20.30 -37.03
N VAL A 1128 -39.69 -20.57 -37.78
CA VAL A 1128 -40.91 -21.19 -37.25
C VAL A 1128 -40.73 -22.71 -37.35
N PRO A 1129 -40.55 -23.43 -36.24
CA PRO A 1129 -40.10 -24.83 -36.28
C PRO A 1129 -41.18 -25.79 -36.78
N VAL A 1130 -42.47 -25.41 -36.66
CA VAL A 1130 -43.60 -26.24 -37.09
C VAL A 1130 -44.68 -25.36 -37.71
N ALA A 1131 -45.20 -25.73 -38.88
CA ALA A 1131 -46.34 -25.07 -39.49
C ALA A 1131 -47.54 -24.99 -38.53
N GLY A 1132 -48.33 -23.92 -38.61
CA GLY A 1132 -49.51 -23.73 -37.76
C GLY A 1132 -49.88 -22.27 -37.53
N THR A 1133 -50.91 -22.07 -36.70
CA THR A 1133 -51.36 -20.75 -36.27
C THR A 1133 -50.67 -20.35 -34.96
N TYR A 1134 -50.12 -19.14 -34.94
CA TYR A 1134 -49.41 -18.57 -33.80
C TYR A 1134 -50.01 -17.22 -33.42
N ASP A 1135 -50.21 -16.99 -32.13
CA ASP A 1135 -50.41 -15.66 -31.58
C ASP A 1135 -49.05 -14.96 -31.48
N ILE A 1136 -48.86 -13.90 -32.28
CA ILE A 1136 -47.59 -13.18 -32.35
C ILE A 1136 -47.66 -11.91 -31.52
N SER A 1137 -46.60 -11.64 -30.77
CA SER A 1137 -46.40 -10.39 -30.05
C SER A 1137 -44.93 -9.99 -30.04
N TYR A 1138 -44.68 -8.72 -29.76
CA TYR A 1138 -43.34 -8.21 -29.46
C TYR A 1138 -43.40 -7.28 -28.25
N GLN A 1139 -42.29 -7.08 -27.57
CA GLN A 1139 -42.19 -6.12 -26.48
C GLN A 1139 -41.17 -5.04 -26.82
N TYR A 1140 -41.40 -3.83 -26.32
CA TYR A 1140 -40.45 -2.73 -26.45
C TYR A 1140 -40.36 -1.91 -25.16
N LYS A 1141 -39.24 -1.20 -24.98
CA LYS A 1141 -39.03 -0.27 -23.87
C LYS A 1141 -39.42 1.16 -24.23
N THR A 1142 -40.40 1.71 -23.53
CA THR A 1142 -40.85 3.09 -23.69
C THR A 1142 -39.77 4.11 -23.31
N ASN A 1143 -39.88 5.31 -23.89
CA ASN A 1143 -39.17 6.50 -23.41
C ASN A 1143 -40.13 7.72 -23.48
N THR A 1144 -39.81 8.81 -22.79
CA THR A 1144 -40.60 10.05 -22.83
C THR A 1144 -40.45 10.82 -24.14
N SER A 1145 -39.38 10.56 -24.89
CA SER A 1145 -39.14 11.10 -26.23
C SER A 1145 -38.10 10.27 -26.99
N GLY A 1146 -37.98 10.52 -28.30
CA GLY A 1146 -36.92 9.94 -29.14
C GLY A 1146 -37.19 8.52 -29.66
N ARG A 1147 -38.39 7.97 -29.44
CA ARG A 1147 -38.84 6.70 -30.03
C ARG A 1147 -39.61 6.91 -31.33
N ALA A 1148 -39.55 5.93 -32.22
CA ALA A 1148 -40.33 5.91 -33.47
C ALA A 1148 -41.79 5.52 -33.21
N THR A 1149 -42.66 5.85 -34.17
CA THR A 1149 -43.92 5.12 -34.35
C THR A 1149 -43.67 3.99 -35.34
N VAL A 1150 -44.05 2.76 -34.99
CA VAL A 1150 -43.62 1.54 -35.68
C VAL A 1150 -44.82 0.74 -36.19
N GLN A 1151 -44.80 0.34 -37.46
CA GLN A 1151 -45.70 -0.67 -38.02
C GLN A 1151 -44.94 -2.00 -38.18
N ALA A 1152 -45.53 -3.08 -37.68
CA ALA A 1152 -44.97 -4.42 -37.86
C ALA A 1152 -45.58 -5.10 -39.10
N TYR A 1153 -44.78 -5.94 -39.75
CA TYR A 1153 -45.19 -6.79 -40.87
C TYR A 1153 -44.72 -8.22 -40.62
N VAL A 1154 -45.56 -9.19 -40.92
CA VAL A 1154 -45.23 -10.62 -40.90
C VAL A 1154 -45.42 -11.16 -42.31
N ASP A 1155 -44.38 -11.77 -42.88
CA ASP A 1155 -44.34 -12.21 -44.29
C ASP A 1155 -44.74 -11.09 -45.28
N GLY A 1156 -44.32 -9.85 -44.98
CA GLY A 1156 -44.62 -8.66 -45.78
C GLY A 1156 -46.04 -8.13 -45.67
N VAL A 1157 -46.90 -8.74 -44.84
CA VAL A 1157 -48.27 -8.28 -44.57
C VAL A 1157 -48.29 -7.49 -43.27
N ALA A 1158 -48.88 -6.29 -43.28
CA ALA A 1158 -49.01 -5.47 -42.07
C ALA A 1158 -49.79 -6.23 -41.00
N SER A 1159 -49.22 -6.32 -39.79
CA SER A 1159 -49.73 -7.11 -38.69
C SER A 1159 -49.76 -6.23 -37.43
N GLY A 1160 -50.89 -6.24 -36.70
CA GLY A 1160 -51.15 -5.27 -35.63
C GLY A 1160 -51.33 -3.82 -36.11
N ALA A 1161 -51.62 -2.92 -35.16
CA ALA A 1161 -51.72 -1.49 -35.41
C ALA A 1161 -50.35 -0.79 -35.29
N GLU A 1162 -50.23 0.39 -35.88
CA GLU A 1162 -49.07 1.27 -35.65
C GLU A 1162 -48.92 1.61 -34.16
N VAL A 1163 -47.71 1.49 -33.63
CA VAL A 1163 -47.41 1.72 -32.20
C VAL A 1163 -46.45 2.89 -32.04
N ASP A 1164 -46.89 3.94 -31.34
CA ASP A 1164 -45.98 4.97 -30.84
C ASP A 1164 -45.23 4.42 -29.62
N GLN A 1165 -43.92 4.22 -29.76
CA GLN A 1165 -43.10 3.68 -28.68
C GLN A 1165 -42.74 4.72 -27.61
N ASN A 1166 -43.17 5.98 -27.75
CA ASN A 1166 -43.08 6.97 -26.68
C ASN A 1166 -44.23 6.78 -25.66
N SER A 1167 -43.96 7.10 -24.40
CA SER A 1167 -44.96 7.10 -23.32
C SER A 1167 -44.71 8.25 -22.36
N SER A 1168 -45.73 8.66 -21.60
CA SER A 1168 -45.55 9.63 -20.51
C SER A 1168 -44.60 9.14 -19.40
N THR A 1169 -44.32 7.83 -19.35
CA THR A 1169 -43.38 7.19 -18.42
C THR A 1169 -42.31 6.43 -19.19
N ALA A 1170 -41.03 6.73 -18.95
CA ALA A 1170 -39.89 6.02 -19.54
C ALA A 1170 -39.62 4.69 -18.82
N ASN A 1171 -38.89 3.79 -19.51
CA ASN A 1171 -38.44 2.49 -18.98
C ASN A 1171 -39.59 1.52 -18.61
N GLN A 1172 -40.77 1.68 -19.22
CA GLN A 1172 -41.82 0.65 -19.16
C GLN A 1172 -41.66 -0.32 -20.33
N TYR A 1173 -41.83 -1.61 -20.05
CA TYR A 1173 -41.77 -2.65 -21.07
C TYR A 1173 -43.19 -3.02 -21.47
N VAL A 1174 -43.55 -2.72 -22.71
CA VAL A 1174 -44.93 -2.80 -23.19
C VAL A 1174 -45.04 -3.88 -24.26
N PRO A 1175 -45.78 -4.98 -24.02
CA PRO A 1175 -46.05 -5.97 -25.04
C PRO A 1175 -47.10 -5.44 -26.03
N VAL A 1176 -46.95 -5.80 -27.30
CA VAL A 1176 -47.81 -5.46 -28.42
C VAL A 1176 -48.21 -6.74 -29.12
N SER A 1177 -49.51 -7.00 -29.24
CA SER A 1177 -50.02 -8.11 -30.03
C SER A 1177 -50.06 -7.72 -31.51
N LEU A 1178 -49.55 -8.62 -32.35
CA LEU A 1178 -49.68 -8.57 -33.80
C LEU A 1178 -50.89 -9.39 -34.30
N GLY A 1179 -51.48 -10.19 -33.40
CA GLY A 1179 -52.61 -11.07 -33.68
C GLY A 1179 -52.19 -12.47 -34.12
N GLN A 1180 -53.17 -13.25 -34.57
CA GLN A 1180 -52.95 -14.62 -35.04
C GLN A 1180 -52.47 -14.63 -36.49
N VAL A 1181 -51.33 -15.28 -36.73
CA VAL A 1181 -50.78 -15.51 -38.07
C VAL A 1181 -50.65 -17.01 -38.29
N THR A 1182 -51.07 -17.48 -39.47
CA THR A 1182 -50.92 -18.88 -39.87
C THR A 1182 -49.73 -19.01 -40.82
N PHE A 1183 -48.70 -19.72 -40.38
CA PHE A 1183 -47.57 -20.12 -41.20
C PHE A 1183 -47.88 -21.47 -41.86
N ALA A 1184 -47.90 -21.50 -43.19
CA ALA A 1184 -48.29 -22.68 -43.97
C ALA A 1184 -47.24 -23.80 -43.93
N ASP A 1185 -45.96 -23.41 -43.82
CA ASP A 1185 -44.81 -24.29 -43.77
C ASP A 1185 -43.96 -23.94 -42.53
N ALA A 1186 -43.09 -24.86 -42.13
CA ALA A 1186 -42.01 -24.55 -41.18
C ALA A 1186 -40.84 -23.88 -41.92
N GLY A 1187 -40.02 -23.11 -41.21
CA GLY A 1187 -38.82 -22.46 -41.73
C GLY A 1187 -38.76 -20.96 -41.45
N GLN A 1188 -37.94 -20.25 -42.22
CA GLN A 1188 -37.65 -18.82 -42.00
C GLN A 1188 -38.77 -17.90 -42.49
N HIS A 1189 -39.33 -17.11 -41.56
CA HIS A 1189 -40.38 -16.12 -41.80
C HIS A 1189 -39.94 -14.72 -41.38
N PRO A 1190 -39.91 -13.73 -42.30
CA PRO A 1190 -39.53 -12.36 -41.95
C PRO A 1190 -40.61 -11.62 -41.14
N ILE A 1191 -40.20 -11.09 -39.98
CA ILE A 1191 -40.96 -10.13 -39.17
C ILE A 1191 -40.25 -8.78 -39.20
N ARG A 1192 -40.84 -7.80 -39.88
CA ARG A 1192 -40.25 -6.47 -40.10
C ARG A 1192 -40.92 -5.41 -39.24
N PHE A 1193 -40.11 -4.51 -38.68
CA PHE A 1193 -40.51 -3.31 -37.96
C PHE A 1193 -40.10 -2.06 -38.74
N GLU A 1194 -41.07 -1.35 -39.29
CA GLU A 1194 -40.86 -0.15 -40.10
C GLU A 1194 -41.26 1.11 -39.31
N ALA A 1195 -40.40 2.13 -39.31
CA ALA A 1195 -40.73 3.41 -38.71
C ALA A 1195 -41.70 4.18 -39.63
N VAL A 1196 -42.95 4.36 -39.20
CA VAL A 1196 -43.92 5.24 -39.89
C VAL A 1196 -43.76 6.70 -39.46
N LYS A 1197 -43.17 6.94 -38.28
CA LYS A 1197 -42.63 8.25 -37.86
C LYS A 1197 -41.21 8.08 -37.35
N PRO A 1198 -40.30 9.03 -37.61
CA PRO A 1198 -38.88 8.87 -37.32
C PRO A 1198 -38.59 8.83 -35.82
N GLY A 1199 -37.56 8.08 -35.44
CA GLY A 1199 -37.12 7.92 -34.05
C GLY A 1199 -36.37 6.61 -33.85
N SER A 1200 -36.09 6.21 -32.61
CA SER A 1200 -35.46 4.91 -32.35
C SER A 1200 -36.50 3.79 -32.34
N ILE A 1201 -36.25 2.70 -33.07
CA ILE A 1201 -37.01 1.45 -32.95
C ILE A 1201 -36.34 0.61 -31.85
N VAL A 1202 -37.12 0.17 -30.88
CA VAL A 1202 -36.67 -0.76 -29.83
C VAL A 1202 -37.49 -2.02 -29.84
N ILE A 1203 -36.80 -3.16 -29.73
CA ILE A 1203 -37.39 -4.48 -29.58
C ILE A 1203 -36.65 -5.17 -28.43
N ASP A 1204 -37.41 -5.54 -27.42
CA ASP A 1204 -36.98 -6.34 -26.28
C ASP A 1204 -37.01 -7.82 -26.68
N TYR A 1205 -38.18 -8.37 -27.00
CA TYR A 1205 -38.33 -9.70 -27.57
C TYR A 1205 -39.43 -9.78 -28.64
N LEU A 1206 -39.39 -10.86 -29.42
CA LEU A 1206 -40.51 -11.38 -30.21
C LEU A 1206 -40.99 -12.69 -29.60
N LYS A 1207 -42.31 -12.88 -29.54
CA LYS A 1207 -42.92 -14.07 -28.98
C LYS A 1207 -44.01 -14.58 -29.91
N LEU A 1208 -43.89 -15.85 -30.31
CA LEU A 1208 -44.87 -16.59 -31.10
C LEU A 1208 -45.41 -17.72 -30.24
N THR A 1209 -46.67 -17.65 -29.83
CA THR A 1209 -47.35 -18.69 -29.06
C THR A 1209 -48.18 -19.56 -30.00
N LYS A 1210 -47.82 -20.83 -30.17
CA LYS A 1210 -48.57 -21.78 -31.00
C LYS A 1210 -49.96 -21.99 -30.43
N VAL A 1211 -50.99 -21.80 -31.25
CA VAL A 1211 -52.38 -22.02 -30.88
C VAL A 1211 -52.66 -23.53 -30.94
N VAL A 1212 -52.85 -24.16 -29.77
CA VAL A 1212 -53.20 -25.58 -29.69
C VAL A 1212 -54.70 -25.73 -29.91
N GLY A 1213 -55.11 -26.41 -30.99
CA GLY A 1213 -56.52 -26.71 -31.26
C GLY A 1213 -57.11 -27.56 -30.13
N GLY A 1214 -58.04 -27.00 -29.36
CA GLY A 1214 -58.79 -27.74 -28.36
C GLY A 1214 -59.62 -28.84 -29.00
N GLN A 1215 -59.52 -30.07 -28.46
CA GLN A 1215 -60.52 -31.09 -28.67
C GLN A 1215 -61.90 -30.53 -28.27
N ALA A 1216 -62.81 -30.48 -29.25
CA ALA A 1216 -64.23 -30.50 -28.97
C ALA A 1216 -64.63 -31.98 -28.78
N GLY A 1217 -65.01 -32.36 -27.55
CA GLY A 1217 -65.54 -33.69 -27.21
C GLY A 1217 -64.90 -34.31 -25.98
#